data_AF-A0AA42YDP0-F1
#
_entry.id   AF-A0AA42YDP0-F1
#
_cell.length_a   1.000
_cell.length_b   1.000
_cell.length_c   1.000
_cell.angle_alpha   90.00
_cell.angle_beta   90.00
_cell.angle_gamma   90.00
#
_symmetry.space_group_name_H-M   'P 1'
#
loop_
_entity.id
_entity.type
_entity.pdbx_description
1 polymer ?
#
loop_
_entity_poly.entity_id
_entity_poly.type
_entity_poly.pdbx_seq_one_letter_code
_entity_poly.pdbx_strand_id
1 'polypeptide(L)'
;MIFTRRFAYSHEHLDPETEDLLWQLSTLCSRPSLRACESPVDDDLIERYRRGELPAGERHRFERRLAADERAMERLAGVVEKPAVRRRPALRLAASILLGALAMTGLFYTLRTGGGETALSGAEIPAYAVTVQGLAERRGSEPEASHEIMPGSRVRIVARPATTPAPGIEFALYRRAESGTLVRIPEAAARIRVERGTAVLEAEAGDLVGPEPGLYELVMLIWPPGGLEAPASITRSELEKLALAHHLQLHSFELRLLPADGGGRAVEGSGTQATRGTDLSWEFYAAECPDTVSLFSASCGSYGELHFEVASSNCLPFDSGSGQPFTYPGYEIGASREGSTPRPLALEKLPGKAPAAGTWAALIDWQDSHGLAVGAVTEALSGPEIPAIGYYLDDDSLAPLGTEIGDQHLLVKLCQVAEDVDGGSAALTTLGMSLGRVQQPTDPIPGSPCQGTLSCHIRGLLAHLRDRDVTIAAAAGNHRELLFPAALQETLAVGALDVGGYLNSGALHRTWESPVQYDAILPGHGLCAAGTALPSGSSLATAFLTGGLARLLSELPGIDPYAGGAWVTRWSAANDCMVLAQGAQEHPYCNPEIDAVLRGVVQGVQSGCWDEADPALVVVAPPVAGPVPEPRVAGLVQWVADQLTAAPEEDPCIPCSDDDAYPPLADDLFLNLTRSMPLSESIYLDALFFRAGASFYRVDLTPQQLDSFARGKLDGLVLPGFASVLESGRHPSLFYLLKMDPTAGCLDGSQSSDCFWSSTYVLP
;
A
#
# COMPACT_ATOMS: atom_id res chain seq x y z
N MET A 1 70.61 12.97 -5.68
CA MET A 1 69.19 13.35 -5.61
C MET A 1 68.38 12.16 -6.15
N ILE A 2 68.03 11.20 -5.29
CA ILE A 2 66.66 10.84 -4.80
C ILE A 2 65.86 10.06 -5.88
N PHE A 3 65.97 8.71 -5.96
CA PHE A 3 65.03 7.61 -5.52
C PHE A 3 63.72 7.52 -6.36
N THR A 4 63.18 6.37 -6.85
CA THR A 4 63.19 4.94 -6.42
C THR A 4 62.76 3.96 -7.55
N ARG A 5 63.45 2.80 -7.62
CA ARG A 5 63.14 1.40 -8.03
C ARG A 5 61.99 1.03 -9.02
N ARG A 6 62.37 0.40 -10.15
CA ARG A 6 61.59 -0.57 -10.95
C ARG A 6 61.96 -2.01 -10.54
N PHE A 7 60.98 -2.88 -10.34
CA PHE A 7 61.14 -4.33 -10.42
C PHE A 7 60.35 -4.83 -11.62
N ALA A 8 61.06 -5.32 -12.63
CA ALA A 8 60.53 -6.18 -13.68
C ALA A 8 60.91 -7.62 -13.30
N TYR A 9 59.94 -8.52 -13.29
CA TYR A 9 60.19 -9.97 -13.29
C TYR A 9 59.83 -10.52 -14.67
N SER A 10 60.71 -11.39 -15.15
CA SER A 10 60.79 -11.95 -16.50
C SER A 10 59.71 -13.00 -16.79
N HIS A 11 58.99 -12.81 -17.90
CA HIS A 11 58.43 -13.90 -18.70
C HIS A 11 59.48 -14.29 -19.74
N GLU A 12 60.39 -15.22 -19.39
CA GLU A 12 61.25 -15.88 -20.36
C GLU A 12 61.10 -17.39 -20.15
N HIS A 13 60.78 -18.10 -21.24
CA HIS A 13 60.60 -19.56 -21.39
C HIS A 13 59.18 -20.12 -21.23
N LEU A 14 58.22 -19.54 -21.94
CA LEU A 14 57.10 -20.33 -22.48
C LEU A 14 57.24 -20.36 -23.99
N ASP A 15 57.24 -21.57 -24.55
CA ASP A 15 57.16 -21.83 -25.98
C ASP A 15 55.88 -21.17 -26.54
N PRO A 16 55.91 -20.51 -27.71
CA PRO A 16 54.72 -19.96 -28.38
C PRO A 16 53.53 -20.93 -28.47
N GLU A 17 53.77 -22.25 -28.58
CA GLU A 17 52.70 -23.25 -28.54
C GLU A 17 52.04 -23.35 -27.15
N THR A 18 52.76 -23.03 -26.07
CA THR A 18 52.23 -23.03 -24.70
C THR A 18 51.49 -21.73 -24.36
N GLU A 19 51.90 -20.57 -24.90
CA GLU A 19 51.11 -19.33 -24.80
C GLU A 19 49.79 -19.44 -25.55
N ASP A 20 49.78 -20.06 -26.74
CA ASP A 20 48.55 -20.28 -27.50
C ASP A 20 47.64 -21.32 -26.80
N LEU A 21 48.22 -22.35 -26.16
CA LEU A 21 47.45 -23.30 -25.34
C LEU A 21 46.84 -22.64 -24.10
N LEU A 22 47.57 -21.75 -23.41
CA LEU A 22 47.09 -21.04 -22.22
C LEU A 22 46.04 -19.97 -22.57
N TRP A 23 46.20 -19.29 -23.70
CA TRP A 23 45.20 -18.36 -24.21
C TRP A 23 43.93 -19.09 -24.66
N GLN A 24 44.06 -20.23 -25.35
CA GLN A 24 42.93 -21.10 -25.72
C GLN A 24 42.23 -21.71 -24.49
N LEU A 25 42.98 -22.08 -23.45
CA LEU A 25 42.40 -22.53 -22.17
C LEU A 25 41.66 -21.41 -21.43
N SER A 26 42.18 -20.17 -21.44
CA SER A 26 41.50 -19.03 -20.80
C SER A 26 40.23 -18.59 -21.56
N THR A 27 40.20 -18.76 -22.88
CA THR A 27 39.01 -18.48 -23.71
C THR A 27 37.99 -19.62 -23.70
N LEU A 28 38.42 -20.86 -23.42
CA LEU A 28 37.53 -21.99 -23.19
C LEU A 28 36.82 -21.93 -21.82
N CYS A 29 37.46 -21.38 -20.79
CA CYS A 29 36.86 -21.28 -19.44
C CYS A 29 36.06 -19.97 -19.18
N SER A 30 35.96 -19.05 -20.14
CA SER A 30 35.18 -17.80 -20.03
C SER A 30 33.82 -17.84 -20.74
N ARG A 31 33.41 -19.01 -21.25
CA ARG A 31 32.07 -19.24 -21.80
C ARG A 31 31.16 -19.87 -20.74
N PRO A 32 29.93 -19.37 -20.51
CA PRO A 32 29.02 -19.88 -19.47
C PRO A 32 28.57 -21.34 -19.62
N SER A 33 28.87 -22.00 -20.75
CA SER A 33 28.31 -23.31 -21.11
C SER A 33 29.25 -24.51 -20.94
N LEU A 34 30.44 -24.36 -20.35
CA LEU A 34 31.39 -25.48 -20.16
C LEU A 34 31.76 -25.69 -18.68
N ARG A 35 31.10 -26.66 -18.03
CA ARG A 35 31.31 -27.17 -16.66
C ARG A 35 32.68 -27.83 -16.38
N ALA A 36 33.70 -27.61 -17.20
CA ALA A 36 34.88 -28.48 -17.25
C ALA A 36 36.18 -27.95 -16.61
N CYS A 37 36.20 -26.72 -16.04
CA CYS A 37 37.45 -26.12 -15.55
C CYS A 37 37.60 -26.08 -14.01
N GLU A 38 36.58 -26.46 -13.23
CA GLU A 38 36.74 -26.54 -11.77
C GLU A 38 37.06 -27.97 -11.34
N SER A 39 38.15 -28.14 -10.58
CA SER A 39 38.47 -29.42 -9.95
C SER A 39 37.22 -29.91 -9.19
N PRO A 40 36.84 -31.19 -9.27
CA PRO A 40 35.70 -31.71 -8.52
C PRO A 40 35.87 -31.42 -7.02
N VAL A 41 34.76 -31.23 -6.33
CA VAL A 41 34.78 -31.07 -4.87
C VAL A 41 35.28 -32.38 -4.26
N ASP A 42 36.50 -32.34 -3.70
CA ASP A 42 37.14 -33.49 -3.07
C ASP A 42 36.52 -33.78 -1.69
N ASP A 43 36.49 -35.06 -1.32
CA ASP A 43 35.86 -35.56 -0.08
C ASP A 43 36.56 -35.00 1.17
N ASP A 44 37.86 -34.68 1.11
CA ASP A 44 38.59 -34.03 2.21
C ASP A 44 38.04 -32.62 2.51
N LEU A 45 37.68 -31.87 1.47
CA LEU A 45 37.08 -30.53 1.62
C LEU A 45 35.67 -30.61 2.22
N ILE A 46 34.87 -31.62 1.85
CA ILE A 46 33.57 -31.90 2.45
C ILE A 46 33.71 -32.24 3.94
N GLU A 47 34.68 -33.06 4.32
CA GLU A 47 34.92 -33.43 5.72
C GLU A 47 35.50 -32.28 6.56
N ARG A 48 36.35 -31.43 5.99
CA ARG A 48 36.82 -30.21 6.66
C ARG A 48 35.70 -29.19 6.84
N TYR A 49 34.80 -29.05 5.85
CA TYR A 49 33.60 -28.22 5.96
C TYR A 49 32.67 -28.73 7.06
N ARG A 50 32.40 -30.05 7.10
CA ARG A 50 31.58 -30.69 8.15
C ARG A 50 32.12 -30.46 9.56
N ARG A 51 33.44 -30.52 9.73
CA ARG A 51 34.10 -30.29 11.03
C ARG A 51 34.22 -28.80 11.40
N GLY A 52 33.82 -27.88 10.54
CA GLY A 52 33.98 -26.43 10.75
C GLY A 52 35.45 -25.98 10.69
N GLU A 53 36.32 -26.74 10.02
CA GLU A 53 37.77 -26.50 9.94
C GLU A 53 38.17 -25.61 8.75
N LEU A 54 37.20 -25.11 7.97
CA LEU A 54 37.48 -24.21 6.85
C LEU A 54 37.53 -22.74 7.32
N PRO A 55 38.62 -21.99 7.02
CA PRO A 55 38.66 -20.54 7.19
C PRO A 55 37.50 -19.86 6.47
N ALA A 56 36.98 -18.74 7.00
CA ALA A 56 35.79 -18.06 6.46
C ALA A 56 35.85 -17.77 4.95
N GLY A 57 37.01 -17.34 4.42
CA GLY A 57 37.20 -17.09 2.99
C GLY A 57 37.28 -18.34 2.10
N GLU A 58 37.67 -19.50 2.67
CA GLU A 58 37.63 -20.80 1.98
C GLU A 58 36.23 -21.43 2.07
N ARG A 59 35.56 -21.24 3.21
CA ARG A 59 34.19 -21.70 3.45
C ARG A 59 33.22 -21.14 2.42
N HIS A 60 33.25 -19.83 2.18
CA HIS A 60 32.36 -19.19 1.21
C HIS A 60 32.66 -19.60 -0.25
N ARG A 61 33.93 -19.87 -0.59
CA ARG A 61 34.29 -20.43 -1.90
C ARG A 61 33.86 -21.89 -2.04
N PHE A 62 33.94 -22.67 -0.97
CA PHE A 62 33.49 -24.04 -0.95
C PHE A 62 31.96 -24.14 -1.04
N GLU A 63 31.20 -23.31 -0.33
CA GLU A 63 29.73 -23.25 -0.40
C GLU A 63 29.23 -22.94 -1.81
N ARG A 64 29.88 -21.99 -2.52
CA ARG A 64 29.56 -21.71 -3.94
C ARG A 64 29.85 -22.89 -4.86
N ARG A 65 30.98 -23.59 -4.67
CA ARG A 65 31.33 -24.79 -5.46
C ARG A 65 30.40 -25.96 -5.15
N LEU A 66 30.02 -26.12 -3.88
CA LEU A 66 29.10 -27.15 -3.42
C LEU A 66 27.69 -26.95 -4.00
N ALA A 67 27.19 -25.70 -4.04
CA ALA A 67 25.91 -25.36 -4.68
C ALA A 67 25.88 -25.66 -6.19
N ALA A 68 27.05 -25.65 -6.85
CA ALA A 68 27.18 -25.96 -8.27
C ALA A 68 27.43 -27.46 -8.57
N ASP A 69 27.72 -28.30 -7.58
CA ASP A 69 28.04 -29.73 -7.72
C ASP A 69 26.97 -30.60 -7.02
N GLU A 70 25.95 -30.97 -7.77
CA GLU A 70 24.78 -31.75 -7.32
C GLU A 70 25.18 -33.09 -6.66
N ARG A 71 26.26 -33.74 -7.13
CA ARG A 71 26.77 -34.99 -6.54
C ARG A 71 27.47 -34.75 -5.21
N ALA A 72 28.18 -33.63 -5.07
CA ALA A 72 28.77 -33.24 -3.80
C ALA A 72 27.69 -32.90 -2.75
N MET A 73 26.58 -32.28 -3.17
CA MET A 73 25.40 -32.05 -2.33
C MET A 73 24.73 -33.36 -1.89
N GLU A 74 24.54 -34.32 -2.80
CA GLU A 74 24.02 -35.66 -2.45
C GLU A 74 24.93 -36.39 -1.47
N ARG A 75 26.26 -36.33 -1.64
CA ARG A 75 27.23 -36.90 -0.69
C ARG A 75 27.22 -36.20 0.67
N LEU A 76 26.96 -34.89 0.69
CA LEU A 76 26.80 -34.15 1.94
C LEU A 76 25.52 -34.59 2.68
N ALA A 77 24.42 -34.82 1.95
CA ALA A 77 23.11 -35.21 2.47
C ALA A 77 22.98 -36.70 2.85
N GLY A 78 23.72 -37.60 2.18
CA GLY A 78 23.59 -39.06 2.30
C GLY A 78 24.02 -39.70 3.62
N VAL A 79 24.39 -38.92 4.66
CA VAL A 79 24.95 -39.44 5.93
C VAL A 79 24.07 -39.11 7.15
N VAL A 80 22.83 -38.67 6.96
CA VAL A 80 21.88 -38.55 8.09
C VAL A 80 21.31 -39.92 8.45
N GLU A 81 21.96 -40.64 9.37
CA GLU A 81 21.39 -41.84 10.00
C GLU A 81 20.06 -41.50 10.70
N LYS A 82 18.95 -41.97 10.13
CA LYS A 82 17.62 -41.90 10.77
C LYS A 82 17.63 -42.77 12.05
N PRO A 83 17.31 -42.22 13.24
CA PRO A 83 17.20 -43.04 14.44
C PRO A 83 16.01 -44.00 14.32
N ALA A 84 16.27 -45.28 14.58
CA ALA A 84 15.28 -46.34 14.54
C ALA A 84 14.14 -46.13 15.55
N VAL A 85 12.92 -45.90 15.04
CA VAL A 85 11.70 -45.80 15.85
C VAL A 85 11.29 -47.19 16.35
N ARG A 86 11.46 -47.39 17.66
CA ARG A 86 10.98 -48.56 18.42
C ARG A 86 9.44 -48.60 18.42
N ARG A 87 8.86 -49.61 17.79
CA ARG A 87 7.42 -49.94 17.90
C ARG A 87 7.07 -50.34 19.35
N ARG A 88 6.06 -49.70 19.94
CA ARG A 88 5.35 -50.14 21.16
C ARG A 88 3.86 -50.36 20.84
N PRO A 89 3.15 -51.24 21.58
CA PRO A 89 1.96 -51.93 21.08
C PRO A 89 0.65 -51.14 21.22
N ALA A 90 -0.26 -51.46 20.30
CA ALA A 90 -1.55 -50.85 20.03
C ALA A 90 -2.64 -51.17 21.08
N LEU A 91 -2.55 -50.62 22.28
CA LEU A 91 -3.62 -50.76 23.29
C LEU A 91 -4.33 -49.46 23.71
N ARG A 92 -3.90 -48.30 23.21
CA ARG A 92 -4.51 -46.99 23.60
C ARG A 92 -5.62 -46.49 22.67
N LEU A 93 -5.72 -47.00 21.44
CA LEU A 93 -6.71 -46.52 20.47
C LEU A 93 -8.14 -47.02 20.76
N ALA A 94 -8.29 -48.18 21.40
CA ALA A 94 -9.59 -48.78 21.68
C ALA A 94 -10.35 -48.07 22.82
N ALA A 95 -9.64 -47.43 23.77
CA ALA A 95 -10.26 -46.73 24.88
C ALA A 95 -10.83 -45.35 24.48
N SER A 96 -10.17 -44.66 23.54
CA SER A 96 -10.59 -43.34 23.04
C SER A 96 -11.87 -43.40 22.21
N ILE A 97 -12.05 -44.48 21.44
CA ILE A 97 -13.24 -44.68 20.59
C ILE A 97 -14.47 -44.99 21.45
N LEU A 98 -14.31 -45.71 22.56
CA LEU A 98 -15.41 -46.05 23.46
C LEU A 98 -15.92 -44.84 24.27
N LEU A 99 -15.02 -43.93 24.66
CA LEU A 99 -15.36 -42.68 25.34
C LEU A 99 -16.08 -41.68 24.43
N GLY A 100 -15.70 -41.60 23.15
CA GLY A 100 -16.40 -40.77 22.16
C GLY A 100 -17.83 -41.22 21.88
N ALA A 101 -18.08 -42.53 21.85
CA ALA A 101 -19.41 -43.09 21.60
C ALA A 101 -20.39 -42.82 22.77
N LEU A 102 -19.91 -42.85 24.02
CA LEU A 102 -20.74 -42.58 25.19
C LEU A 102 -21.12 -41.09 25.32
N ALA A 103 -20.21 -40.17 24.96
CA ALA A 103 -20.50 -38.74 24.96
C ALA A 103 -21.57 -38.34 23.93
N MET A 104 -21.50 -38.92 22.73
CA MET A 104 -22.47 -38.69 21.66
C MET A 104 -23.88 -39.19 22.02
N THR A 105 -23.96 -40.31 22.75
CA THR A 105 -25.26 -40.89 23.14
C THR A 105 -25.95 -40.08 24.24
N GLY A 106 -25.18 -39.43 25.13
CA GLY A 106 -25.70 -38.52 26.16
C GLY A 106 -26.24 -37.20 25.60
N LEU A 107 -25.60 -36.66 24.56
CA LEU A 107 -26.04 -35.44 23.88
C LEU A 107 -27.36 -35.66 23.10
N PHE A 108 -27.55 -36.85 22.53
CA PHE A 108 -28.76 -37.18 21.79
C PHE A 108 -29.99 -37.41 22.70
N TYR A 109 -29.77 -37.79 23.96
CA TYR A 109 -30.85 -38.02 24.92
C TYR A 109 -31.38 -36.70 25.53
N THR A 110 -30.49 -35.72 25.75
CA THR A 110 -30.86 -34.40 26.29
C THR A 110 -31.66 -33.55 25.29
N LEU A 111 -31.39 -33.68 23.99
CA LEU A 111 -32.13 -32.97 22.94
C LEU A 111 -33.55 -33.49 22.70
N ARG A 112 -33.91 -34.69 23.20
CA ARG A 112 -35.18 -35.34 22.87
C ARG A 112 -36.27 -35.23 23.94
N THR A 113 -35.94 -34.81 25.17
CA THR A 113 -36.89 -34.80 26.29
C THR A 113 -37.20 -33.41 26.87
N GLY A 114 -36.66 -32.33 26.30
CA GLY A 114 -37.03 -30.96 26.66
C GLY A 114 -38.30 -30.51 25.94
N GLY A 115 -39.45 -30.63 26.60
CA GLY A 115 -40.74 -30.17 26.09
C GLY A 115 -40.98 -28.68 26.29
N GLY A 116 -41.53 -28.03 25.26
CA GLY A 116 -42.69 -27.14 25.42
C GLY A 116 -42.49 -25.81 26.13
N GLU A 117 -41.48 -25.02 25.76
CA GLU A 117 -41.55 -23.56 25.86
C GLU A 117 -41.33 -22.96 24.47
N THR A 118 -42.10 -21.92 24.16
CA THR A 118 -42.30 -21.33 22.84
C THR A 118 -41.02 -21.10 22.04
N ALA A 119 -40.97 -21.69 20.84
CA ALA A 119 -39.86 -21.68 19.89
C ALA A 119 -39.62 -20.29 19.22
N LEU A 120 -39.36 -19.27 20.03
CA LEU A 120 -38.82 -17.98 19.58
C LEU A 120 -37.53 -17.60 20.32
N SER A 121 -37.07 -18.35 21.33
CA SER A 121 -35.92 -17.99 22.17
C SER A 121 -34.53 -18.22 21.54
N GLY A 122 -34.44 -18.30 20.22
CA GLY A 122 -33.18 -18.56 19.52
C GLY A 122 -33.12 -18.00 18.10
N ALA A 123 -34.10 -17.17 17.71
CA ALA A 123 -34.00 -16.45 16.44
C ALA A 123 -32.98 -15.33 16.61
N GLU A 124 -31.81 -15.50 16.02
CA GLU A 124 -30.75 -14.50 15.97
C GLU A 124 -31.28 -13.22 15.29
N ILE A 125 -31.01 -12.06 15.87
CA ILE A 125 -31.42 -10.78 15.30
C ILE A 125 -30.56 -10.55 14.04
N PRO A 126 -31.16 -10.41 12.84
CA PRO A 126 -30.37 -10.13 11.64
C PRO A 126 -29.66 -8.78 11.79
N ALA A 127 -28.44 -8.62 11.28
CA ALA A 127 -27.72 -7.34 11.32
C ALA A 127 -28.57 -6.22 10.71
N TYR A 128 -28.67 -5.06 11.38
CA TYR A 128 -29.38 -3.89 10.88
C TYR A 128 -28.40 -2.82 10.38
N ALA A 129 -28.73 -2.20 9.25
CA ALA A 129 -28.10 -0.97 8.78
C ALA A 129 -29.01 0.20 9.14
N VAL A 130 -28.49 1.18 9.88
CA VAL A 130 -29.22 2.39 10.27
C VAL A 130 -28.75 3.56 9.41
N THR A 131 -29.68 4.19 8.69
CA THR A 131 -29.42 5.39 7.90
C THR A 131 -30.31 6.53 8.38
N VAL A 132 -29.73 7.70 8.59
CA VAL A 132 -30.48 8.95 8.78
C VAL A 132 -30.79 9.54 7.40
N GLN A 133 -32.01 10.05 7.21
CA GLN A 133 -32.53 10.69 5.99
C GLN A 133 -33.21 12.01 6.36
N GLY A 134 -32.97 13.11 5.65
CA GLY A 134 -33.62 14.40 5.94
C GLY A 134 -33.68 15.35 4.74
N LEU A 135 -34.71 16.21 4.68
CA LEU A 135 -34.92 17.20 3.60
C LEU A 135 -33.93 18.39 3.62
N ALA A 136 -33.02 18.42 4.59
CA ALA A 136 -31.95 19.42 4.70
C ALA A 136 -30.56 18.76 4.81
N GLU A 137 -30.41 17.51 4.35
CA GLU A 137 -29.11 16.83 4.33
C GLU A 137 -28.10 17.59 3.46
N ARG A 138 -27.13 18.22 4.10
CA ARG A 138 -25.77 18.26 3.56
C ARG A 138 -25.13 16.93 3.96
N ARG A 139 -25.02 15.99 3.03
CA ARG A 139 -24.32 14.71 3.29
C ARG A 139 -22.84 15.00 3.51
N GLY A 140 -22.36 14.84 4.73
CA GLY A 140 -20.94 14.58 5.00
C GLY A 140 -20.55 13.27 4.30
N SER A 141 -19.36 13.22 3.71
CA SER A 141 -18.91 12.12 2.86
C SER A 141 -18.27 10.94 3.59
N GLU A 142 -18.42 10.84 4.91
CA GLU A 142 -17.89 9.73 5.70
C GLU A 142 -19.01 8.91 6.36
N PRO A 143 -18.87 7.57 6.49
CA PRO A 143 -19.86 6.70 7.12
C PRO A 143 -20.09 6.95 8.63
N GLU A 144 -19.21 7.74 9.27
CA GLU A 144 -19.33 8.17 10.67
C GLU A 144 -19.63 9.67 10.83
N ALA A 145 -19.92 10.37 9.73
CA ALA A 145 -20.13 11.82 9.75
C ALA A 145 -21.43 12.22 10.46
N SER A 146 -21.31 13.14 11.42
CA SER A 146 -22.46 13.81 12.05
C SER A 146 -23.41 14.37 10.98
N HIS A 147 -24.70 14.04 11.05
CA HIS A 147 -25.69 14.52 10.08
C HIS A 147 -26.16 15.94 10.44
N GLU A 148 -25.95 16.91 9.54
CA GLU A 148 -26.43 18.28 9.75
C GLU A 148 -27.92 18.40 9.41
N ILE A 149 -28.70 19.01 10.32
CA ILE A 149 -30.14 19.19 10.20
C ILE A 149 -30.57 20.61 10.59
N MET A 150 -31.52 21.19 9.86
CA MET A 150 -32.08 22.51 10.18
C MET A 150 -33.24 22.39 11.19
N PRO A 151 -33.44 23.37 12.09
CA PRO A 151 -34.61 23.44 12.95
C PRO A 151 -35.92 23.36 12.16
N GLY A 152 -36.88 22.58 12.65
CA GLY A 152 -38.16 22.33 11.97
C GLY A 152 -38.08 21.35 10.80
N SER A 153 -36.90 20.82 10.44
CA SER A 153 -36.79 19.78 9.42
C SER A 153 -37.35 18.46 9.91
N ARG A 154 -38.02 17.72 9.02
CA ARG A 154 -38.39 16.33 9.30
C ARG A 154 -37.18 15.42 9.09
N VAL A 155 -36.80 14.72 10.15
CA VAL A 155 -35.76 13.70 10.17
C VAL A 155 -36.42 12.34 10.07
N ARG A 156 -35.86 11.48 9.23
CA ARG A 156 -36.31 10.11 8.98
C ARG A 156 -35.15 9.16 9.23
N ILE A 157 -35.21 8.36 10.28
CA ILE A 157 -34.19 7.36 10.60
C ILE A 157 -34.73 6.00 10.16
N VAL A 158 -33.97 5.29 9.31
CA VAL A 158 -34.37 4.02 8.72
C VAL A 158 -33.42 2.94 9.18
N ALA A 159 -33.92 1.96 9.93
CA ALA A 159 -33.20 0.75 10.30
C ALA A 159 -33.68 -0.42 9.43
N ARG A 160 -32.83 -0.88 8.51
CA ARG A 160 -33.14 -1.94 7.55
C ARG A 160 -32.32 -3.20 7.89
N PRO A 161 -32.94 -4.39 7.96
CA PRO A 161 -32.18 -5.62 8.16
C PRO A 161 -31.36 -5.94 6.90
N ALA A 162 -30.12 -6.39 7.08
CA ALA A 162 -29.21 -6.85 6.02
C ALA A 162 -29.70 -8.16 5.38
N THR A 163 -30.49 -8.95 6.11
CA THR A 163 -31.08 -10.21 5.64
C THR A 163 -32.60 -10.23 5.87
N THR A 164 -33.22 -11.41 5.79
CA THR A 164 -34.68 -11.53 5.95
C THR A 164 -35.09 -11.14 7.38
N PRO A 165 -36.02 -10.19 7.55
CA PRO A 165 -36.39 -9.70 8.87
C PRO A 165 -37.05 -10.78 9.73
N ALA A 166 -36.67 -10.86 11.01
CA ALA A 166 -37.41 -11.63 11.98
C ALA A 166 -38.76 -10.93 12.29
N PRO A 167 -39.87 -11.68 12.42
CA PRO A 167 -41.15 -11.09 12.80
C PRO A 167 -41.10 -10.61 14.26
N GLY A 168 -41.68 -9.43 14.51
CA GLY A 168 -41.84 -8.88 15.86
C GLY A 168 -40.63 -8.16 16.46
N ILE A 169 -39.61 -7.81 15.67
CA ILE A 169 -38.50 -6.97 16.16
C ILE A 169 -39.04 -5.62 16.69
N GLU A 170 -38.55 -5.23 17.86
CA GLU A 170 -38.88 -4.00 18.56
C GLU A 170 -37.69 -3.02 18.52
N PHE A 171 -38.00 -1.71 18.59
CA PHE A 171 -37.04 -0.62 18.42
C PHE A 171 -37.24 0.46 19.48
N ALA A 172 -36.14 1.05 19.96
CA ALA A 172 -36.16 2.25 20.79
C ALA A 172 -35.05 3.19 20.35
N LEU A 173 -35.34 4.49 20.41
CA LEU A 173 -34.37 5.54 20.14
C LEU A 173 -34.13 6.33 21.42
N TYR A 174 -32.86 6.57 21.71
CA TYR A 174 -32.41 7.32 22.86
C TYR A 174 -31.65 8.56 22.40
N ARG A 175 -31.79 9.64 23.16
CA ARG A 175 -30.94 10.84 23.08
C ARG A 175 -30.08 10.95 24.32
N ARG A 176 -28.82 11.32 24.17
CA ARG A 176 -27.98 11.69 25.31
C ARG A 176 -28.39 13.05 25.87
N ALA A 177 -28.83 13.07 27.13
CA ALA A 177 -29.06 14.28 27.89
C ALA A 177 -27.74 14.90 28.36
N GLU A 178 -27.77 16.18 28.76
CA GLU A 178 -26.60 16.90 29.30
C GLU A 178 -25.99 16.19 30.52
N SER A 179 -26.80 15.46 31.29
CA SER A 179 -26.33 14.64 32.43
C SER A 179 -25.49 13.42 32.02
N GLY A 180 -25.35 13.15 30.71
CA GLY A 180 -24.72 11.95 30.17
C GLY A 180 -25.64 10.71 30.17
N THR A 181 -26.87 10.83 30.68
CA THR A 181 -27.87 9.76 30.66
C THR A 181 -28.55 9.70 29.30
N LEU A 182 -28.80 8.49 28.78
CA LEU A 182 -29.60 8.27 27.59
C LEU A 182 -31.09 8.30 27.99
N VAL A 183 -31.87 9.19 27.38
CA VAL A 183 -33.31 9.34 27.61
C VAL A 183 -34.06 8.84 26.38
N ARG A 184 -35.01 7.92 26.59
CA ARG A 184 -35.81 7.35 25.50
C ARG A 184 -36.70 8.43 24.88
N ILE A 185 -36.65 8.54 23.56
CA ILE A 185 -37.52 9.44 22.80
C ILE A 185 -38.93 8.79 22.78
N PRO A 186 -39.97 9.48 23.27
CA PRO A 186 -41.31 8.90 23.34
C PRO A 186 -41.93 8.78 21.94
N GLU A 187 -42.79 7.78 21.72
CA GLU A 187 -43.49 7.59 20.43
C GLU A 187 -44.37 8.78 20.02
N ALA A 188 -44.76 9.62 20.98
CA ALA A 188 -45.48 10.86 20.70
C ALA A 188 -44.60 11.93 20.01
N ALA A 189 -43.27 11.89 20.26
CA ALA A 189 -42.29 12.79 19.66
C ALA A 189 -41.72 12.24 18.34
N ALA A 190 -41.79 10.93 18.13
CA ALA A 190 -41.33 10.28 16.91
C ALA A 190 -42.28 9.17 16.46
N ARG A 191 -42.80 9.28 15.24
CA ARG A 191 -43.66 8.27 14.66
C ARG A 191 -42.81 7.10 14.18
N ILE A 192 -42.81 6.00 14.94
CA ILE A 192 -42.15 4.75 14.56
C ILE A 192 -43.14 3.89 13.76
N ARG A 193 -42.76 3.50 12.54
CA ARG A 193 -43.48 2.51 11.75
C ARG A 193 -42.57 1.33 11.46
N VAL A 194 -43.03 0.13 11.75
CA VAL A 194 -42.30 -1.10 11.43
C VAL A 194 -43.02 -1.80 10.29
N GLU A 195 -42.40 -1.84 9.11
CA GLU A 195 -42.93 -2.50 7.93
C GLU A 195 -41.95 -3.58 7.47
N ARG A 196 -42.39 -4.85 7.50
CA ARG A 196 -41.56 -6.00 7.13
C ARG A 196 -40.20 -5.96 7.84
N GLY A 197 -40.22 -5.73 9.16
CA GLY A 197 -39.03 -5.65 10.01
C GLY A 197 -38.04 -4.52 9.68
N THR A 198 -38.36 -3.61 8.76
CA THR A 198 -37.67 -2.31 8.63
C THR A 198 -38.37 -1.30 9.53
N ALA A 199 -37.64 -0.64 10.43
CA ALA A 199 -38.17 0.47 11.21
C ALA A 199 -37.89 1.79 10.50
N VAL A 200 -38.94 2.60 10.36
CA VAL A 200 -38.86 3.97 9.88
C VAL A 200 -39.36 4.86 11.01
N LEU A 201 -38.48 5.71 11.51
CA LEU A 201 -38.75 6.65 12.57
C LEU A 201 -38.74 8.06 12.00
N GLU A 202 -39.89 8.74 12.03
CA GLU A 202 -40.05 10.09 11.51
C GLU A 202 -40.41 11.07 12.64
N ALA A 203 -39.67 12.16 12.75
CA ALA A 203 -39.87 13.21 13.76
C ALA A 203 -39.39 14.56 13.23
N GLU A 204 -39.81 15.65 13.86
CA GLU A 204 -39.13 16.94 13.65
C GLU A 204 -37.80 16.96 14.40
N ALA A 205 -36.79 17.62 13.83
CA ALA A 205 -35.45 17.71 14.41
C ALA A 205 -35.50 18.17 15.88
N GLY A 206 -36.31 19.20 16.17
CA GLY A 206 -36.47 19.73 17.53
C GLY A 206 -37.04 18.72 18.54
N ASP A 207 -37.91 17.81 18.07
CA ASP A 207 -38.47 16.75 18.92
C ASP A 207 -37.44 15.65 19.20
N LEU A 208 -36.52 15.38 18.25
CA LEU A 208 -35.47 14.39 18.41
C LEU A 208 -34.34 14.87 19.29
N VAL A 209 -33.80 16.06 19.05
CA VAL A 209 -32.55 16.53 19.68
C VAL A 209 -32.74 17.68 20.67
N GLY A 210 -33.89 18.34 20.66
CA GLY A 210 -34.15 19.55 21.43
C GLY A 210 -34.09 20.81 20.55
N PRO A 211 -34.50 21.97 21.08
CA PRO A 211 -34.57 23.22 20.31
C PRO A 211 -33.23 23.94 20.14
N GLU A 212 -32.24 23.60 20.97
CA GLU A 212 -30.94 24.28 20.98
C GLU A 212 -30.04 23.78 19.84
N PRO A 213 -29.31 24.65 19.13
CA PRO A 213 -28.31 24.22 18.16
C PRO A 213 -27.15 23.49 18.86
N GLY A 214 -26.62 22.44 18.23
CA GLY A 214 -25.54 21.64 18.83
C GLY A 214 -25.36 20.28 18.19
N LEU A 215 -24.37 19.53 18.68
CA LEU A 215 -24.10 18.14 18.31
C LEU A 215 -24.76 17.20 19.33
N TYR A 216 -25.53 16.25 18.84
CA TYR A 216 -26.35 15.37 19.66
C TYR A 216 -26.10 13.91 19.32
N GLU A 217 -25.77 13.13 20.34
CA GLU A 217 -25.65 11.69 20.22
C GLU A 217 -27.04 11.03 20.33
N LEU A 218 -27.38 10.25 19.31
CA LEU A 218 -28.54 9.36 19.31
C LEU A 218 -28.09 7.91 19.31
N VAL A 219 -28.85 7.07 20.02
CA VAL A 219 -28.58 5.63 20.13
C VAL A 219 -29.85 4.86 19.82
N MET A 220 -29.81 4.00 18.81
CA MET A 220 -30.89 3.09 18.45
C MET A 220 -30.63 1.69 19.03
N LEU A 221 -31.62 1.18 19.76
CA LEU A 221 -31.63 -0.17 20.32
C LEU A 221 -32.63 -1.05 19.55
N ILE A 222 -32.22 -2.27 19.17
CA ILE A 222 -33.02 -3.23 18.39
C ILE A 222 -33.03 -4.59 19.10
N TRP A 223 -34.21 -5.18 19.35
CA TRP A 223 -34.36 -6.42 20.13
C TRP A 223 -35.53 -7.32 19.66
N PRO A 224 -35.56 -8.61 20.05
CA PRO A 224 -36.62 -9.54 19.61
C PRO A 224 -37.93 -9.32 20.40
N PRO A 225 -39.08 -9.77 19.85
CA PRO A 225 -40.40 -9.52 20.45
C PRO A 225 -40.51 -10.04 21.88
N GLY A 226 -41.14 -9.26 22.76
CA GLY A 226 -41.61 -9.73 24.08
C GLY A 226 -40.53 -10.01 25.12
N GLY A 227 -39.29 -9.54 24.90
CA GLY A 227 -38.13 -9.85 25.76
C GLY A 227 -37.67 -8.74 26.71
N LEU A 228 -38.04 -7.48 26.46
CA LEU A 228 -37.46 -6.35 27.19
C LEU A 228 -38.38 -5.11 27.19
N GLU A 229 -38.69 -4.58 28.37
CA GLU A 229 -39.29 -3.24 28.48
C GLU A 229 -38.16 -2.20 28.42
N ALA A 230 -38.05 -1.49 27.30
CA ALA A 230 -37.01 -0.50 27.09
C ALA A 230 -37.12 0.64 28.13
N PRO A 231 -36.12 0.84 29.00
CA PRO A 231 -36.20 1.80 30.11
C PRO A 231 -36.34 3.22 29.59
N ALA A 232 -37.07 4.05 30.35
CA ALA A 232 -37.29 5.46 30.00
C ALA A 232 -35.99 6.29 30.02
N SER A 233 -35.06 5.94 30.90
CA SER A 233 -33.71 6.50 30.97
C SER A 233 -32.71 5.45 31.41
N ILE A 234 -31.49 5.48 30.87
CA ILE A 234 -30.44 4.50 31.15
C ILE A 234 -29.06 5.15 30.92
N THR A 235 -28.01 4.76 31.63
CA THR A 235 -26.65 5.21 31.28
C THR A 235 -26.12 4.43 30.08
N ARG A 236 -25.16 4.99 29.32
CA ARG A 236 -24.56 4.28 28.18
C ARG A 236 -23.98 2.91 28.57
N SER A 237 -23.24 2.86 29.67
CA SER A 237 -22.65 1.61 30.18
C SER A 237 -23.71 0.56 30.58
N GLU A 238 -24.85 0.99 31.14
CA GLU A 238 -25.95 0.07 31.44
C GLU A 238 -26.64 -0.43 30.18
N LEU A 239 -26.81 0.43 29.17
CA LEU A 239 -27.40 0.06 27.89
C LEU A 239 -26.51 -0.93 27.12
N GLU A 240 -25.18 -0.73 27.12
CA GLU A 240 -24.21 -1.67 26.54
C GLU A 240 -24.21 -3.02 27.27
N LYS A 241 -24.31 -3.02 28.60
CA LYS A 241 -24.46 -4.25 29.40
C LYS A 241 -25.76 -4.98 29.09
N LEU A 242 -26.86 -4.23 28.95
CA LEU A 242 -28.16 -4.78 28.58
C LEU A 242 -28.12 -5.37 27.16
N ALA A 243 -27.47 -4.68 26.24
CA ALA A 243 -27.27 -5.15 24.88
C ALA A 243 -26.46 -6.44 24.83
N LEU A 244 -25.35 -6.51 25.57
CA LEU A 244 -24.53 -7.71 25.68
C LEU A 244 -25.27 -8.88 26.34
N ALA A 245 -26.02 -8.62 27.42
CA ALA A 245 -26.72 -9.65 28.18
C ALA A 245 -27.89 -10.28 27.42
N HIS A 246 -28.50 -9.54 26.49
CA HIS A 246 -29.69 -9.98 25.76
C HIS A 246 -29.46 -10.14 24.25
N HIS A 247 -28.20 -10.04 23.78
CA HIS A 247 -27.84 -10.10 22.35
C HIS A 247 -28.57 -9.05 21.50
N LEU A 248 -28.64 -7.80 21.98
CA LEU A 248 -29.27 -6.67 21.30
C LEU A 248 -28.29 -5.99 20.35
N GLN A 249 -28.82 -5.35 19.30
CA GLN A 249 -28.00 -4.48 18.44
C GLN A 249 -28.12 -3.02 18.88
N LEU A 250 -26.97 -2.34 18.90
CA LEU A 250 -26.84 -0.95 19.30
C LEU A 250 -26.16 -0.16 18.18
N HIS A 251 -26.80 0.91 17.73
CA HIS A 251 -26.25 1.82 16.71
C HIS A 251 -26.21 3.23 17.27
N SER A 252 -25.01 3.82 17.33
CA SER A 252 -24.81 5.21 17.71
C SER A 252 -24.56 6.06 16.47
N PHE A 253 -25.11 7.26 16.44
CA PHE A 253 -24.84 8.25 15.39
C PHE A 253 -25.08 9.66 15.93
N GLU A 254 -24.45 10.65 15.30
CA GLU A 254 -24.51 12.04 15.73
C GLU A 254 -25.38 12.89 14.79
N LEU A 255 -26.20 13.77 15.35
CA LEU A 255 -26.97 14.77 14.63
C LEU A 255 -26.53 16.17 15.05
N ARG A 256 -26.19 17.04 14.11
CA ARG A 256 -25.87 18.44 14.36
C ARG A 256 -27.06 19.34 13.98
N LEU A 257 -27.72 19.93 14.99
CA LEU A 257 -28.78 20.92 14.77
C LEU A 257 -28.17 22.30 14.51
N LEU A 258 -28.49 22.89 13.36
CA LEU A 258 -28.02 24.22 12.97
C LEU A 258 -28.90 25.33 13.60
N PRO A 259 -28.43 26.59 13.70
CA PRO A 259 -29.26 27.71 14.16
C PRO A 259 -30.45 28.00 13.23
N ALA A 260 -31.60 28.41 13.78
CA ALA A 260 -32.82 28.69 13.00
C ALA A 260 -32.71 29.96 12.13
N ASP A 261 -31.81 30.87 12.50
CA ASP A 261 -31.64 32.17 11.87
C ASP A 261 -30.61 32.07 10.74
N GLY A 262 -31.00 31.50 9.60
CA GLY A 262 -30.21 31.47 8.35
C GLY A 262 -30.00 32.85 7.72
N GLY A 263 -29.74 33.90 8.52
CA GLY A 263 -29.61 35.28 8.11
C GLY A 263 -28.86 36.13 9.13
N GLY A 264 -27.54 35.95 9.23
CA GLY A 264 -26.66 36.79 10.04
C GLY A 264 -25.29 36.88 9.39
N ARG A 265 -24.91 38.10 8.99
CA ARG A 265 -23.59 38.47 8.47
C ARG A 265 -22.46 37.77 9.24
N ALA A 266 -21.63 37.05 8.50
CA ALA A 266 -20.32 36.62 8.96
C ALA A 266 -19.46 37.86 9.25
N VAL A 267 -19.22 38.13 10.53
CA VAL A 267 -17.93 38.60 11.03
C VAL A 267 -17.68 37.86 12.35
N GLU A 268 -16.52 37.21 12.39
CA GLU A 268 -15.80 36.68 13.55
C GLU A 268 -16.23 35.31 14.14
N GLY A 269 -15.45 34.29 13.75
CA GLY A 269 -14.73 33.48 14.74
C GLY A 269 -15.31 32.12 15.13
N SER A 270 -15.46 31.19 14.20
CA SER A 270 -15.33 29.75 14.50
C SER A 270 -15.07 28.98 13.20
N GLY A 271 -14.08 28.08 13.23
CA GLY A 271 -13.51 27.42 12.04
C GLY A 271 -14.57 26.70 11.21
N THR A 272 -14.86 27.25 10.04
CA THR A 272 -15.49 26.52 8.95
C THR A 272 -14.41 25.69 8.27
N GLN A 273 -14.43 24.36 8.47
CA GLN A 273 -13.79 23.44 7.56
C GLN A 273 -14.40 23.64 6.17
N ALA A 274 -13.57 23.91 5.17
CA ALA A 274 -14.00 23.91 3.78
C ALA A 274 -14.65 22.55 3.46
N THR A 275 -15.95 22.55 3.18
CA THR A 275 -16.68 21.34 2.79
C THR A 275 -16.54 21.17 1.27
N ARG A 276 -16.30 19.93 0.85
CA ARG A 276 -16.15 19.46 -0.54
C ARG A 276 -16.83 20.38 -1.58
N GLY A 277 -16.02 20.97 -2.46
CA GLY A 277 -16.48 21.70 -3.64
C GLY A 277 -16.64 23.21 -3.50
N THR A 278 -16.26 23.83 -2.37
CA THR A 278 -16.06 25.28 -2.32
C THR A 278 -14.75 25.65 -3.00
N ASP A 279 -14.80 26.52 -4.00
CA ASP A 279 -13.60 27.10 -4.61
C ASP A 279 -12.79 27.79 -3.51
N LEU A 280 -11.59 27.27 -3.25
CA LEU A 280 -10.67 27.87 -2.28
C LEU A 280 -10.00 29.04 -3.00
N SER A 281 -10.25 30.26 -2.56
CA SER A 281 -9.50 31.42 -3.04
C SER A 281 -8.14 31.45 -2.36
N TRP A 282 -7.12 31.85 -3.12
CA TRP A 282 -5.78 32.00 -2.61
C TRP A 282 -5.14 33.26 -3.18
N GLU A 283 -4.26 33.85 -2.39
CA GLU A 283 -3.47 35.02 -2.75
C GLU A 283 -2.03 34.78 -2.32
N PHE A 284 -1.10 35.10 -3.21
CA PHE A 284 0.33 34.96 -2.98
C PHE A 284 0.99 36.34 -2.90
N TYR A 285 1.71 36.58 -1.81
CA TYR A 285 2.39 37.82 -1.52
C TYR A 285 3.90 37.62 -1.54
N ALA A 286 4.63 38.66 -1.99
CA ALA A 286 6.09 38.59 -2.07
C ALA A 286 6.78 38.72 -0.70
N ALA A 287 6.05 39.19 0.31
CA ALA A 287 6.49 39.35 1.69
C ALA A 287 5.26 39.37 2.61
N GLU A 288 5.50 39.29 3.92
CA GLU A 288 4.43 39.37 4.92
C GLU A 288 3.53 40.59 4.71
N CYS A 289 2.21 40.36 4.61
CA CYS A 289 1.23 41.43 4.55
C CYS A 289 0.49 41.57 5.91
N PRO A 290 0.79 42.61 6.71
CA PRO A 290 0.30 42.72 8.08
C PRO A 290 -1.21 42.97 8.22
N ASP A 291 -1.90 43.34 7.13
CA ASP A 291 -3.34 43.66 7.12
C ASP A 291 -4.20 42.58 6.45
N THR A 292 -3.62 41.42 6.14
CA THR A 292 -4.33 40.29 5.53
C THR A 292 -5.01 39.43 6.59
N VAL A 293 -6.33 39.24 6.48
CA VAL A 293 -7.05 38.22 7.25
C VAL A 293 -7.26 37.02 6.34
N SER A 294 -6.63 35.90 6.68
CA SER A 294 -6.74 34.62 5.96
C SER A 294 -7.26 33.52 6.87
N LEU A 295 -8.00 32.56 6.31
CA LEU A 295 -8.38 31.33 7.04
C LEU A 295 -7.15 30.50 7.38
N PHE A 296 -6.18 30.48 6.46
CA PHE A 296 -4.94 29.75 6.58
C PHE A 296 -3.82 30.52 5.89
N SER A 297 -2.62 30.54 6.48
CA SER A 297 -1.42 31.07 5.82
C SER A 297 -0.23 30.14 6.00
N ALA A 298 0.69 30.18 5.04
CA ALA A 298 1.94 29.47 5.06
C ALA A 298 3.09 30.39 4.61
N SER A 299 4.11 30.50 5.45
CA SER A 299 5.39 31.11 5.11
C SER A 299 6.15 30.17 4.17
N CYS A 300 6.63 30.70 3.05
CA CYS A 300 7.41 29.96 2.07
C CYS A 300 8.87 30.47 2.05
N GLY A 301 9.35 30.96 3.19
CA GLY A 301 10.67 31.58 3.32
C GLY A 301 10.82 32.83 2.44
N SER A 302 11.94 32.92 1.73
CA SER A 302 12.25 34.02 0.81
C SER A 302 11.49 33.96 -0.52
N TYR A 303 10.74 32.89 -0.78
CA TYR A 303 9.84 32.81 -1.95
C TYR A 303 8.57 33.66 -1.75
N GLY A 304 8.10 33.81 -0.51
CA GLY A 304 6.98 34.70 -0.15
C GLY A 304 6.02 34.07 0.87
N GLU A 305 4.79 34.59 0.93
CA GLU A 305 3.74 34.11 1.83
C GLU A 305 2.47 33.75 1.04
N LEU A 306 1.93 32.56 1.33
CA LEU A 306 0.72 32.03 0.74
C LEU A 306 -0.44 32.19 1.72
N HIS A 307 -1.56 32.74 1.27
CA HIS A 307 -2.77 32.89 2.07
C HIS A 307 -3.99 32.27 1.37
N PHE A 308 -4.84 31.61 2.13
CA PHE A 308 -6.11 31.04 1.68
C PHE A 308 -7.31 31.74 2.32
N GLU A 309 -8.39 31.89 1.55
CA GLU A 309 -9.63 32.57 1.90
C GLU A 309 -9.38 33.95 2.51
N VAL A 310 -8.99 34.89 1.63
CA VAL A 310 -8.44 36.18 2.03
C VAL A 310 -9.45 37.32 1.99
N ALA A 311 -9.40 38.20 3.00
CA ALA A 311 -9.91 39.56 2.94
C ALA A 311 -8.76 40.55 3.25
N SER A 312 -8.23 41.21 2.22
CA SER A 312 -7.20 42.25 2.34
C SER A 312 -7.69 43.58 1.77
N SER A 313 -7.31 44.70 2.38
CA SER A 313 -7.66 46.04 1.89
C SER A 313 -6.46 46.93 1.54
N ASN A 314 -5.23 46.55 1.91
CA ASN A 314 -4.05 47.42 1.82
C ASN A 314 -2.84 46.82 1.09
N CYS A 315 -2.83 45.52 0.79
CA CYS A 315 -1.77 44.88 0.01
C CYS A 315 -2.27 44.40 -1.35
N LEU A 316 -1.41 44.47 -2.36
CA LEU A 316 -1.68 43.88 -3.66
C LEU A 316 -0.96 42.54 -3.73
N PRO A 317 -1.69 41.40 -3.86
CA PRO A 317 -1.05 40.13 -4.13
C PRO A 317 -0.36 40.19 -5.50
N PHE A 318 0.77 39.49 -5.64
CA PHE A 318 1.44 39.43 -6.94
C PHE A 318 0.80 38.37 -7.85
N ASP A 319 0.17 37.36 -7.26
CA ASP A 319 -0.65 36.37 -7.95
C ASP A 319 -1.84 35.97 -7.07
N SER A 320 -2.95 35.62 -7.70
CA SER A 320 -4.15 35.15 -7.00
C SER A 320 -5.00 34.28 -7.89
N GLY A 321 -5.77 33.40 -7.28
CA GLY A 321 -6.64 32.49 -8.00
C GLY A 321 -7.74 31.92 -7.12
N SER A 322 -8.65 31.20 -7.77
CA SER A 322 -9.70 30.43 -7.12
C SER A 322 -10.03 29.24 -8.00
N GLY A 323 -10.27 28.08 -7.39
CA GLY A 323 -10.76 26.92 -8.10
C GLY A 323 -10.83 25.69 -7.21
N GLN A 324 -11.49 24.65 -7.72
CA GLN A 324 -11.46 23.35 -7.08
C GLN A 324 -10.05 22.77 -7.19
N PRO A 325 -9.43 22.39 -6.07
CA PRO A 325 -8.11 21.80 -6.09
C PRO A 325 -8.13 20.45 -6.77
N PHE A 326 -7.05 20.14 -7.50
CA PHE A 326 -6.82 18.78 -7.97
C PHE A 326 -6.39 17.92 -6.78
N THR A 327 -7.02 16.76 -6.64
CA THR A 327 -6.81 15.84 -5.52
C THR A 327 -5.74 14.81 -5.85
N TYR A 328 -4.94 14.45 -4.85
CA TYR A 328 -4.06 13.29 -4.88
C TYR A 328 -4.85 12.08 -4.38
N PRO A 329 -4.78 10.92 -5.06
CA PRO A 329 -5.41 9.71 -4.56
C PRO A 329 -4.79 9.33 -3.21
N GLY A 330 -5.62 9.20 -2.18
CA GLY A 330 -5.16 8.69 -0.88
C GLY A 330 -4.96 7.18 -0.94
N TYR A 331 -3.98 6.67 -0.20
CA TYR A 331 -3.83 5.25 0.04
C TYR A 331 -4.62 4.87 1.30
N GLU A 332 -5.91 4.59 1.14
CA GLU A 332 -6.63 3.87 2.20
C GLU A 332 -6.16 2.41 2.19
N ILE A 333 -5.06 2.12 2.90
CA ILE A 333 -4.82 0.76 3.38
C ILE A 333 -5.90 0.51 4.42
N GLY A 334 -7.02 -0.06 3.99
CA GLY A 334 -8.22 -0.25 4.80
C GLY A 334 -7.85 -0.63 6.22
N ALA A 335 -8.23 0.20 7.18
CA ALA A 335 -7.87 0.04 8.58
C ALA A 335 -8.22 -1.40 9.02
N SER A 336 -7.18 -2.24 9.07
CA SER A 336 -7.32 -3.62 9.54
C SER A 336 -7.89 -3.55 10.94
N ARG A 337 -9.13 -4.05 11.10
CA ARG A 337 -9.84 -4.11 12.39
C ARG A 337 -8.86 -4.55 13.48
N GLU A 338 -8.67 -3.69 14.47
CA GLU A 338 -7.93 -3.98 15.70
C GLU A 338 -8.35 -5.36 16.24
N GLY A 339 -7.53 -6.39 16.08
CA GLY A 339 -7.90 -7.70 16.63
C GLY A 339 -7.03 -8.90 16.35
N SER A 340 -6.24 -8.98 15.27
CA SER A 340 -5.55 -10.27 14.99
C SER A 340 -4.25 -10.26 14.18
N THR A 341 -3.73 -9.14 13.70
CA THR A 341 -2.44 -9.13 13.00
C THR A 341 -1.24 -9.15 13.97
N PRO A 342 -0.12 -9.80 13.62
CA PRO A 342 1.14 -9.62 14.35
C PRO A 342 1.43 -8.12 14.44
N ARG A 343 1.93 -7.67 15.61
CA ARG A 343 2.19 -6.25 15.88
C ARG A 343 2.77 -5.59 14.63
N PRO A 344 2.12 -4.56 14.07
CA PRO A 344 2.75 -3.78 13.02
C PRO A 344 4.13 -3.38 13.55
N LEU A 345 5.15 -3.51 12.69
CA LEU A 345 6.43 -2.86 12.93
C LEU A 345 6.12 -1.48 13.48
N ALA A 346 6.74 -1.13 14.60
CA ALA A 346 6.66 0.23 15.13
C ALA A 346 7.45 1.13 14.17
N LEU A 347 6.91 1.32 12.96
CA LEU A 347 7.36 2.33 12.04
C LEU A 347 6.99 3.64 12.71
N GLU A 348 8.00 4.28 13.28
CA GLU A 348 7.80 5.56 13.92
C GLU A 348 7.67 6.64 12.84
N LYS A 349 6.78 7.60 13.11
CA LYS A 349 6.68 8.81 12.30
C LYS A 349 8.06 9.47 12.23
N LEU A 350 8.50 9.86 11.04
CA LEU A 350 9.72 10.65 10.90
C LEU A 350 9.56 11.95 11.70
N PRO A 351 10.65 12.49 12.28
CA PRO A 351 10.60 13.78 12.92
C PRO A 351 10.08 14.83 11.93
N GLY A 352 9.16 15.69 12.38
CA GLY A 352 8.57 16.75 11.56
C GLY A 352 9.29 18.09 11.66
N LYS A 353 10.58 18.10 12.03
CA LYS A 353 11.37 19.33 12.20
C LYS A 353 12.79 19.15 11.69
N ALA A 354 13.23 20.08 10.84
CA ALA A 354 14.61 20.14 10.37
C ALA A 354 15.62 20.20 11.53
N PRO A 355 16.79 19.55 11.40
CA PRO A 355 17.83 19.61 12.41
C PRO A 355 18.43 21.02 12.49
N ALA A 356 18.98 21.36 13.66
CA ALA A 356 19.60 22.68 13.87
C ALA A 356 20.97 22.85 13.19
N ALA A 357 21.57 21.76 12.69
CA ALA A 357 22.86 21.77 11.99
C ALA A 357 23.02 20.49 11.16
N GLY A 358 23.92 20.52 10.18
CA GLY A 358 24.30 19.36 9.36
C GLY A 358 23.55 19.26 8.04
N THR A 359 23.58 18.08 7.42
CA THR A 359 22.83 17.74 6.21
C THR A 359 21.63 16.88 6.57
N TRP A 360 20.53 17.01 5.84
CA TRP A 360 19.33 16.22 6.06
C TRP A 360 18.60 15.93 4.75
N ALA A 361 17.63 15.02 4.82
CA ALA A 361 16.73 14.65 3.72
C ALA A 361 15.27 14.92 4.12
N ALA A 362 14.45 15.37 3.18
CA ALA A 362 13.04 15.61 3.38
C ALA A 362 12.20 14.60 2.59
N LEU A 363 11.05 14.22 3.15
CA LEU A 363 10.02 13.45 2.47
C LEU A 363 8.66 14.14 2.65
N ILE A 364 7.92 14.33 1.56
CA ILE A 364 6.50 14.69 1.61
C ILE A 364 5.69 13.45 1.26
N ASP A 365 4.81 13.03 2.18
CA ASP A 365 4.01 11.80 2.08
C ASP A 365 2.72 11.89 2.94
N TRP A 366 1.91 10.83 2.98
CA TRP A 366 0.85 10.62 3.96
C TRP A 366 1.41 10.08 5.28
N GLN A 367 0.70 10.31 6.38
CA GLN A 367 1.03 9.77 7.71
C GLN A 367 0.35 8.41 7.96
N ASP A 368 0.10 7.66 6.89
CA ASP A 368 -0.45 6.32 6.92
C ASP A 368 0.67 5.26 6.89
N SER A 369 0.29 3.99 6.83
CA SER A 369 1.23 2.87 6.74
C SER A 369 2.10 2.91 5.48
N HIS A 370 1.63 3.50 4.39
CA HIS A 370 2.42 3.70 3.17
C HIS A 370 3.55 4.69 3.43
N GLY A 371 3.22 5.91 3.90
CA GLY A 371 4.23 6.94 4.09
C GLY A 371 5.19 6.65 5.24
N LEU A 372 4.77 5.87 6.23
CA LEU A 372 5.68 5.31 7.25
C LEU A 372 6.71 4.33 6.65
N ALA A 373 6.32 3.50 5.68
CA ALA A 373 7.24 2.61 4.99
C ALA A 373 8.22 3.37 4.09
N VAL A 374 7.75 4.35 3.34
CA VAL A 374 8.57 5.25 2.51
C VAL A 374 9.56 6.01 3.40
N GLY A 375 9.11 6.51 4.54
CA GLY A 375 9.95 7.18 5.53
C GLY A 375 11.05 6.27 6.09
N ALA A 376 10.70 5.04 6.47
CA ALA A 376 11.66 4.06 7.00
C ALA A 376 12.73 3.66 5.98
N VAL A 377 12.37 3.49 4.70
CA VAL A 377 13.35 3.21 3.63
C VAL A 377 14.27 4.42 3.43
N THR A 378 13.72 5.63 3.45
CA THR A 378 14.51 6.87 3.32
C THR A 378 15.52 7.00 4.45
N GLU A 379 15.10 6.81 5.71
CA GLU A 379 15.94 6.87 6.90
C GLU A 379 17.03 5.79 6.90
N ALA A 380 16.67 4.56 6.54
CA ALA A 380 17.62 3.46 6.47
C ALA A 380 18.75 3.78 5.46
N LEU A 381 18.40 4.33 4.30
CA LEU A 381 19.38 4.62 3.25
C LEU A 381 20.19 5.90 3.48
N SER A 382 19.62 6.91 4.14
CA SER A 382 20.35 8.14 4.49
C SER A 382 21.37 7.90 5.61
N GLY A 383 21.08 6.93 6.49
CA GLY A 383 21.90 6.57 7.63
C GLY A 383 21.80 7.57 8.78
N PRO A 384 22.37 7.23 9.96
CA PRO A 384 22.15 7.99 11.20
C PRO A 384 22.77 9.40 11.18
N GLU A 385 23.72 9.67 10.29
CA GLU A 385 24.35 10.98 10.14
C GLU A 385 23.52 11.99 9.32
N ILE A 386 22.54 11.51 8.56
CA ILE A 386 21.68 12.34 7.69
C ILE A 386 20.23 12.04 8.07
N PRO A 387 19.64 12.77 9.01
CA PRO A 387 18.28 12.53 9.44
C PRO A 387 17.30 12.75 8.28
N ALA A 388 16.31 11.86 8.17
CA ALA A 388 15.16 12.01 7.29
C ALA A 388 14.02 12.70 8.06
N ILE A 389 13.41 13.72 7.46
CA ILE A 389 12.35 14.55 8.04
C ILE A 389 11.07 14.38 7.21
N GLY A 390 9.93 14.12 7.87
CA GLY A 390 8.65 13.90 7.21
C GLY A 390 7.73 15.13 7.25
N TYR A 391 7.18 15.52 6.10
CA TYR A 391 6.19 16.59 5.92
C TYR A 391 4.87 15.98 5.43
N TYR A 392 3.95 15.74 6.36
CA TYR A 392 2.79 14.89 6.11
C TYR A 392 1.57 15.64 5.57
N LEU A 393 1.00 15.20 4.44
CA LEU A 393 -0.10 15.89 3.75
C LEU A 393 -1.45 15.83 4.48
N ASP A 394 -1.62 14.86 5.36
CA ASP A 394 -2.77 14.59 6.22
C ASP A 394 -2.59 15.10 7.66
N ASP A 395 -1.63 16.00 7.89
CA ASP A 395 -1.43 16.66 9.17
C ASP A 395 -2.68 17.47 9.58
N ASP A 396 -3.14 17.29 10.83
CA ASP A 396 -4.31 18.00 11.40
C ASP A 396 -4.22 19.53 11.24
N SER A 397 -3.02 20.10 11.20
CA SER A 397 -2.81 21.53 10.95
C SER A 397 -3.31 21.98 9.58
N LEU A 398 -3.42 21.06 8.61
CA LEU A 398 -3.94 21.30 7.26
C LEU A 398 -5.45 21.09 7.15
N ALA A 399 -6.14 20.69 8.21
CA ALA A 399 -7.59 20.49 8.21
C ALA A 399 -8.41 21.69 7.68
N PRO A 400 -8.01 22.97 7.87
CA PRO A 400 -8.70 24.11 7.26
C PRO A 400 -8.73 24.09 5.72
N LEU A 401 -7.76 23.42 5.07
CA LEU A 401 -7.67 23.30 3.60
C LEU A 401 -8.62 22.24 3.01
N GLY A 402 -9.38 21.55 3.86
CA GLY A 402 -10.29 20.47 3.49
C GLY A 402 -9.70 19.08 3.75
N THR A 403 -10.59 18.08 3.75
CA THR A 403 -10.24 16.66 3.99
C THR A 403 -9.67 15.97 2.76
N GLU A 404 -9.91 16.50 1.57
CA GLU A 404 -9.33 15.99 0.33
C GLU A 404 -7.94 16.59 0.11
N ILE A 405 -6.92 15.75 0.14
CA ILE A 405 -5.53 16.16 -0.07
C ILE A 405 -5.34 16.55 -1.53
N GLY A 406 -4.89 17.78 -1.76
CA GLY A 406 -4.71 18.35 -3.10
C GLY A 406 -3.46 19.20 -3.24
N ASP A 407 -3.38 19.93 -4.35
CA ASP A 407 -2.24 20.83 -4.66
C ASP A 407 -2.00 21.88 -3.56
N GLN A 408 -3.03 22.32 -2.86
CA GLN A 408 -2.94 23.25 -1.73
C GLN A 408 -2.17 22.63 -0.55
N HIS A 409 -2.40 21.35 -0.23
CA HIS A 409 -1.69 20.65 0.84
C HIS A 409 -0.20 20.49 0.47
N LEU A 410 0.07 20.07 -0.77
CA LEU A 410 1.43 19.96 -1.28
C LEU A 410 2.15 21.31 -1.26
N LEU A 411 1.49 22.37 -1.71
CA LEU A 411 2.05 23.72 -1.75
C LEU A 411 2.41 24.22 -0.35
N VAL A 412 1.56 23.99 0.65
CA VAL A 412 1.85 24.34 2.05
C VAL A 412 3.03 23.55 2.60
N LYS A 413 3.13 22.25 2.32
CA LYS A 413 4.30 21.46 2.75
C LYS A 413 5.59 21.90 2.06
N LEU A 414 5.52 22.26 0.78
CA LEU A 414 6.67 22.86 0.07
C LEU A 414 7.06 24.22 0.66
N CYS A 415 6.11 25.04 1.09
CA CYS A 415 6.38 26.29 1.79
C CYS A 415 7.11 26.05 3.12
N GLN A 416 6.67 25.06 3.92
CA GLN A 416 7.37 24.67 5.16
C GLN A 416 8.81 24.22 4.88
N VAL A 417 9.02 23.41 3.84
CA VAL A 417 10.37 22.99 3.41
C VAL A 417 11.23 24.20 3.00
N ALA A 418 10.67 25.14 2.22
CA ALA A 418 11.38 26.34 1.78
C ALA A 418 11.75 27.26 2.96
N GLU A 419 10.85 27.41 3.94
CA GLU A 419 11.12 28.15 5.17
C GLU A 419 12.27 27.54 5.97
N ASP A 420 12.29 26.21 6.15
CA ASP A 420 13.36 25.51 6.85
C ASP A 420 14.71 25.64 6.13
N VAL A 421 14.71 25.59 4.79
CA VAL A 421 15.92 25.79 3.96
C VAL A 421 16.43 27.22 4.06
N ASP A 422 15.54 28.22 3.99
CA ASP A 422 15.91 29.64 4.06
C ASP A 422 16.34 30.08 5.47
N GLY A 423 15.86 29.39 6.52
CA GLY A 423 16.29 29.59 7.91
C GLY A 423 17.77 29.28 8.18
N GLY A 424 18.43 28.51 7.30
CA GLY A 424 19.87 28.60 7.09
C GLY A 424 20.81 27.97 8.13
N SER A 425 20.36 26.97 8.92
CA SER A 425 21.24 26.30 9.89
C SER A 425 21.66 24.87 9.49
N ALA A 426 20.83 24.16 8.73
CA ALA A 426 21.13 22.85 8.17
C ALA A 426 20.82 22.82 6.67
N ALA A 427 21.63 22.11 5.89
CA ALA A 427 21.46 22.00 4.45
C ALA A 427 20.56 20.81 4.09
N LEU A 428 19.42 21.11 3.46
CA LEU A 428 18.61 20.07 2.81
C LEU A 428 19.34 19.60 1.55
N THR A 429 19.64 18.31 1.45
CA THR A 429 20.33 17.74 0.28
C THR A 429 19.36 17.20 -0.75
N THR A 430 18.31 16.51 -0.28
CA THR A 430 17.32 15.87 -1.14
C THR A 430 15.91 16.02 -0.58
N LEU A 431 14.95 16.31 -1.44
CA LEU A 431 13.51 16.28 -1.17
C LEU A 431 12.86 15.17 -2.02
N GLY A 432 12.27 14.18 -1.36
CA GLY A 432 11.45 13.15 -1.98
C GLY A 432 9.96 13.47 -1.89
N MET A 433 9.22 13.22 -2.96
CA MET A 433 7.75 13.28 -3.00
C MET A 433 7.21 11.94 -3.53
N SER A 434 6.59 11.15 -2.67
CA SER A 434 6.07 9.80 -2.97
C SER A 434 4.63 9.80 -3.53
N LEU A 435 4.16 10.97 -3.93
CA LEU A 435 2.80 11.23 -4.38
C LEU A 435 2.76 11.71 -5.84
N GLY A 436 1.61 11.54 -6.47
CA GLY A 436 1.37 12.13 -7.78
C GLY A 436 -0.10 12.12 -8.17
N ARG A 437 -0.47 13.05 -9.05
CA ARG A 437 -1.79 13.08 -9.69
C ARG A 437 -1.64 13.15 -11.20
N VAL A 438 -2.69 12.78 -11.93
CA VAL A 438 -2.70 12.89 -13.39
C VAL A 438 -2.42 14.33 -13.81
N GLN A 439 -1.48 14.50 -14.74
CA GLN A 439 -1.13 15.80 -15.28
C GLN A 439 -2.33 16.41 -16.01
N GLN A 440 -2.64 17.65 -15.68
CA GLN A 440 -3.77 18.41 -16.21
C GLN A 440 -3.31 19.31 -17.36
N PRO A 441 -4.20 19.67 -18.31
CA PRO A 441 -3.85 20.58 -19.40
C PRO A 441 -3.36 21.96 -18.95
N THR A 442 -3.71 22.36 -17.73
CA THR A 442 -3.31 23.63 -17.09
C THR A 442 -2.00 23.54 -16.32
N ASP A 443 -1.44 22.35 -16.14
CA ASP A 443 -0.18 22.19 -15.42
C ASP A 443 1.00 22.77 -16.23
N PRO A 444 2.04 23.27 -15.56
CA PRO A 444 3.24 23.70 -16.24
C PRO A 444 3.83 22.58 -17.08
N ILE A 445 4.20 22.92 -18.31
CA ILE A 445 5.04 22.08 -19.16
C ILE A 445 6.42 22.76 -19.32
N PRO A 446 7.49 21.99 -19.55
CA PRO A 446 8.80 22.55 -19.79
C PRO A 446 8.77 23.63 -20.89
N GLY A 447 9.32 24.80 -20.58
CA GLY A 447 9.39 25.94 -21.51
C GLY A 447 8.10 26.77 -21.68
N SER A 448 6.97 26.40 -21.06
CA SER A 448 5.78 27.29 -21.08
C SER A 448 5.87 28.35 -19.96
N PRO A 449 5.43 29.59 -20.24
CA PRO A 449 5.16 30.56 -19.18
C PRO A 449 4.02 30.02 -18.30
N CYS A 450 4.24 30.03 -16.99
CA CYS A 450 3.28 29.54 -16.00
C CYS A 450 2.95 30.66 -15.03
N GLN A 451 1.68 31.07 -14.95
CA GLN A 451 1.17 32.09 -14.02
C GLN A 451 -0.27 31.74 -13.62
N GLY A 452 -0.68 32.10 -12.40
CA GLY A 452 -2.08 32.09 -11.98
C GLY A 452 -2.68 30.72 -11.64
N THR A 453 -1.87 29.69 -11.38
CA THR A 453 -2.37 28.38 -10.91
C THR A 453 -1.53 27.85 -9.76
N LEU A 454 -2.13 27.03 -8.89
CA LEU A 454 -1.40 26.35 -7.81
C LEU A 454 -0.26 25.49 -8.35
N SER A 455 -0.46 24.79 -9.47
CA SER A 455 0.58 24.01 -10.15
C SER A 455 1.79 24.87 -10.57
N CYS A 456 1.56 26.12 -10.99
CA CYS A 456 2.63 27.07 -11.29
C CYS A 456 3.42 27.47 -10.04
N HIS A 457 2.74 27.69 -8.91
CA HIS A 457 3.40 27.98 -7.63
C HIS A 457 4.17 26.77 -7.10
N ILE A 458 3.65 25.55 -7.25
CA ILE A 458 4.37 24.32 -6.95
C ILE A 458 5.67 24.28 -7.76
N ARG A 459 5.59 24.43 -9.10
CA ARG A 459 6.81 24.51 -9.93
C ARG A 459 7.76 25.63 -9.49
N GLY A 460 7.23 26.81 -9.16
CA GLY A 460 8.02 27.96 -8.72
C GLY A 460 8.77 27.69 -7.41
N LEU A 461 8.13 27.03 -6.44
CA LEU A 461 8.78 26.60 -5.19
C LEU A 461 9.82 25.51 -5.43
N LEU A 462 9.53 24.53 -6.30
CA LEU A 462 10.51 23.50 -6.64
C LEU A 462 11.73 24.12 -7.34
N ALA A 463 11.52 25.11 -8.22
CA ALA A 463 12.62 25.87 -8.81
C ALA A 463 13.42 26.66 -7.76
N HIS A 464 12.73 27.31 -6.82
CA HIS A 464 13.36 28.01 -5.69
C HIS A 464 14.21 27.09 -4.82
N LEU A 465 13.71 25.92 -4.46
CA LEU A 465 14.45 24.90 -3.72
C LEU A 465 15.67 24.41 -4.52
N ARG A 466 15.51 24.21 -5.83
CA ARG A 466 16.62 23.81 -6.71
C ARG A 466 17.71 24.88 -6.80
N ASP A 467 17.34 26.17 -6.80
CA ASP A 467 18.30 27.29 -6.74
C ASP A 467 19.07 27.36 -5.40
N ARG A 468 18.64 26.58 -4.40
CA ARG A 468 19.34 26.36 -3.12
C ARG A 468 20.03 24.99 -3.04
N ASP A 469 20.38 24.44 -4.19
CA ASP A 469 21.10 23.17 -4.33
C ASP A 469 20.35 21.96 -3.73
N VAL A 470 19.03 22.05 -3.57
CA VAL A 470 18.20 20.91 -3.16
C VAL A 470 17.92 20.03 -4.38
N THR A 471 18.24 18.74 -4.27
CA THR A 471 17.83 17.76 -5.28
C THR A 471 16.41 17.32 -5.03
N ILE A 472 15.57 17.32 -6.06
CA ILE A 472 14.15 17.01 -5.91
C ILE A 472 13.83 15.75 -6.69
N ALA A 473 13.25 14.76 -6.03
CA ALA A 473 12.80 13.51 -6.62
C ALA A 473 11.29 13.32 -6.39
N ALA A 474 10.59 12.81 -7.39
CA ALA A 474 9.16 12.54 -7.29
C ALA A 474 8.81 11.18 -7.89
N ALA A 475 7.84 10.49 -7.28
CA ALA A 475 7.33 9.23 -7.79
C ALA A 475 6.73 9.44 -9.19
N ALA A 476 7.27 8.72 -10.18
CA ALA A 476 6.84 8.87 -11.57
C ALA A 476 5.38 8.42 -11.78
N GLY A 477 4.86 7.58 -10.88
CA GLY A 477 3.52 7.04 -10.89
C GLY A 477 3.47 5.56 -11.24
N ASN A 478 2.37 4.92 -10.85
CA ASN A 478 2.08 3.50 -11.12
C ASN A 478 0.90 3.36 -12.10
N HIS A 479 0.83 4.25 -13.10
CA HIS A 479 -0.27 4.33 -14.06
C HIS A 479 0.19 4.37 -15.52
N ARG A 480 1.47 4.07 -15.78
CA ARG A 480 2.15 4.11 -17.09
C ARG A 480 2.24 5.50 -17.72
N GLU A 481 1.73 6.50 -17.03
CA GLU A 481 1.78 7.91 -17.37
C GLU A 481 2.57 8.65 -16.30
N LEU A 482 3.35 9.63 -16.71
CA LEU A 482 4.14 10.45 -15.82
C LEU A 482 3.22 11.41 -15.05
N LEU A 483 3.25 11.34 -13.72
CA LEU A 483 2.37 12.14 -12.86
C LEU A 483 2.96 13.51 -12.55
N PHE A 484 2.10 14.45 -12.18
CA PHE A 484 2.52 15.70 -11.54
C PHE A 484 2.75 15.45 -10.03
N PRO A 485 3.86 15.92 -9.41
CA PRO A 485 4.87 16.84 -9.95
C PRO A 485 6.10 16.19 -10.61
N ALA A 486 6.15 14.86 -10.78
CA ALA A 486 7.26 14.17 -11.45
C ALA A 486 7.45 14.57 -12.93
N ALA A 487 6.41 15.10 -13.57
CA ALA A 487 6.47 15.61 -14.94
C ALA A 487 7.19 16.98 -15.10
N LEU A 488 7.62 17.61 -13.99
CA LEU A 488 8.28 18.91 -14.01
C LEU A 488 9.78 18.78 -14.26
N GLN A 489 10.38 19.76 -14.94
CA GLN A 489 11.83 19.77 -15.22
C GLN A 489 12.70 19.96 -13.97
N GLU A 490 12.08 20.45 -12.89
CA GLU A 490 12.73 20.68 -11.60
C GLU A 490 12.85 19.38 -10.78
N THR A 491 12.11 18.33 -11.15
CA THR A 491 12.06 17.06 -10.43
C THR A 491 12.75 15.94 -11.22
N LEU A 492 13.36 15.00 -10.51
CA LEU A 492 13.79 13.71 -11.04
C LEU A 492 12.60 12.75 -10.94
N ALA A 493 12.07 12.31 -12.07
CA ALA A 493 11.01 11.31 -12.12
C ALA A 493 11.56 9.92 -11.78
N VAL A 494 11.05 9.30 -10.72
CA VAL A 494 11.55 8.01 -10.23
C VAL A 494 10.56 6.89 -10.53
N GLY A 495 10.95 5.98 -11.42
CA GLY A 495 10.25 4.73 -11.69
C GLY A 495 10.70 3.60 -10.76
N ALA A 496 9.83 2.62 -10.57
CA ALA A 496 10.11 1.41 -9.81
C ALA A 496 10.82 0.35 -10.66
N LEU A 497 11.83 -0.27 -10.06
CA LEU A 497 12.55 -1.45 -10.50
C LEU A 497 11.94 -2.68 -9.83
N ASP A 498 11.74 -3.74 -10.60
CA ASP A 498 11.52 -5.07 -10.04
C ASP A 498 12.83 -5.67 -9.54
N VAL A 499 12.99 -5.71 -8.21
CA VAL A 499 14.17 -6.26 -7.55
C VAL A 499 14.34 -7.75 -7.85
N GLY A 500 13.24 -8.50 -7.92
CA GLY A 500 13.26 -9.93 -8.23
C GLY A 500 13.83 -10.19 -9.62
N GLY A 501 13.29 -9.52 -10.65
CA GLY A 501 13.83 -9.56 -12.00
C GLY A 501 15.30 -9.14 -12.05
N TYR A 502 15.64 -8.01 -11.43
CA TYR A 502 17.01 -7.49 -11.44
C TYR A 502 18.04 -8.43 -10.80
N LEU A 503 17.73 -9.02 -9.64
CA LEU A 503 18.65 -9.95 -8.96
C LEU A 503 18.82 -11.26 -9.72
N ASN A 504 17.81 -11.71 -10.48
CA ASN A 504 17.87 -12.95 -11.25
C ASN A 504 18.60 -12.79 -12.59
N SER A 505 18.31 -11.71 -13.33
CA SER A 505 18.84 -11.51 -14.69
C SER A 505 20.07 -10.60 -14.76
N GLY A 506 20.28 -9.77 -13.72
CA GLY A 506 21.24 -8.67 -13.74
C GLY A 506 20.81 -7.49 -14.64
N ALA A 507 19.62 -7.55 -15.24
CA ALA A 507 19.08 -6.52 -16.12
C ALA A 507 18.07 -5.63 -15.38
N LEU A 508 18.08 -4.34 -15.71
CA LEU A 508 17.16 -3.37 -15.11
C LEU A 508 15.78 -3.53 -15.73
N HIS A 509 14.85 -4.12 -14.98
CA HIS A 509 13.46 -4.30 -15.37
C HIS A 509 12.57 -3.30 -14.63
N ARG A 510 12.07 -2.28 -15.34
CA ARG A 510 11.05 -1.41 -14.75
C ARG A 510 9.82 -2.25 -14.43
N THR A 511 9.14 -1.93 -13.34
CA THR A 511 7.78 -2.40 -13.18
C THR A 511 6.94 -1.85 -14.34
N TRP A 512 5.96 -2.62 -14.77
CA TRP A 512 5.20 -2.30 -15.97
C TRP A 512 4.44 -0.97 -15.86
N GLU A 513 3.98 -0.66 -14.64
CA GLU A 513 3.16 0.48 -14.27
C GLU A 513 3.98 1.76 -14.15
N SER A 514 5.29 1.63 -13.92
CA SER A 514 6.19 2.78 -14.01
C SER A 514 6.16 3.33 -15.43
N PRO A 515 5.99 4.64 -15.66
CA PRO A 515 6.02 5.20 -17.01
C PRO A 515 7.34 4.89 -17.71
N VAL A 516 7.35 4.95 -19.05
CA VAL A 516 8.60 4.82 -19.82
C VAL A 516 9.50 6.05 -19.73
N GLN A 517 8.97 7.16 -19.24
CA GLN A 517 9.65 8.42 -19.02
C GLN A 517 10.03 8.51 -17.55
N TYR A 518 11.32 8.36 -17.25
CA TYR A 518 11.88 8.48 -15.91
C TYR A 518 13.33 8.97 -15.98
N ASP A 519 13.76 9.65 -14.92
CA ASP A 519 15.15 10.03 -14.67
C ASP A 519 15.86 9.06 -13.74
N ALA A 520 15.11 8.17 -13.10
CA ALA A 520 15.62 7.14 -12.21
C ALA A 520 14.77 5.87 -12.29
N ILE A 521 15.41 4.70 -12.17
CA ILE A 521 14.75 3.41 -12.03
C ILE A 521 15.43 2.65 -10.89
N LEU A 522 14.72 2.55 -9.76
CA LEU A 522 15.28 2.12 -8.48
C LEU A 522 14.35 1.15 -7.78
N PRO A 523 14.86 0.34 -6.84
CA PRO A 523 14.07 -0.67 -6.12
C PRO A 523 12.75 -0.08 -5.61
N GLY A 524 11.64 -0.57 -6.16
CA GLY A 524 10.29 -0.16 -5.76
C GLY A 524 9.32 -1.33 -5.69
N HIS A 525 9.72 -2.52 -6.17
CA HIS A 525 8.97 -3.77 -6.08
C HIS A 525 9.84 -4.87 -5.48
N GLY A 526 9.27 -5.72 -4.63
CA GLY A 526 9.98 -6.82 -3.95
C GLY A 526 10.85 -6.37 -2.78
N LEU A 527 10.54 -5.22 -2.16
CA LEU A 527 11.23 -4.75 -0.95
C LEU A 527 10.56 -5.28 0.31
N CYS A 528 11.36 -5.44 1.37
CA CYS A 528 10.89 -5.92 2.66
C CYS A 528 11.50 -5.14 3.82
N ALA A 529 10.68 -4.92 4.86
CA ALA A 529 11.13 -4.42 6.15
C ALA A 529 10.79 -5.39 7.28
N ALA A 530 11.82 -5.79 8.02
CA ALA A 530 11.76 -6.75 9.13
C ALA A 530 10.90 -8.00 8.85
N GLY A 531 11.06 -8.57 7.65
CA GLY A 531 10.36 -9.78 7.21
C GLY A 531 8.94 -9.54 6.66
N THR A 532 8.45 -8.31 6.67
CA THR A 532 7.18 -7.92 6.03
C THR A 532 7.45 -7.31 4.67
N ALA A 533 6.71 -7.75 3.66
CA ALA A 533 6.77 -7.15 2.32
C ALA A 533 6.25 -5.71 2.38
N LEU A 534 6.95 -4.79 1.71
CA LEU A 534 6.52 -3.40 1.58
C LEU A 534 5.62 -3.23 0.34
N PRO A 535 4.70 -2.24 0.34
CA PRO A 535 3.85 -1.99 -0.81
C PRO A 535 4.66 -1.61 -2.04
N SER A 536 4.37 -2.20 -3.20
CA SER A 536 5.06 -1.90 -4.45
C SER A 536 4.75 -0.49 -4.95
N GLY A 537 5.74 0.16 -5.57
CA GLY A 537 5.50 1.39 -6.32
C GLY A 537 6.69 2.32 -6.47
N SER A 538 6.50 3.31 -7.33
CA SER A 538 7.45 4.41 -7.54
C SER A 538 7.68 5.28 -6.29
N SER A 539 6.79 5.24 -5.29
CA SER A 539 7.00 5.90 -3.99
C SER A 539 8.18 5.32 -3.21
N LEU A 540 8.29 4.00 -3.10
CA LEU A 540 9.45 3.34 -2.49
C LEU A 540 10.72 3.56 -3.30
N ALA A 541 10.62 3.58 -4.63
CA ALA A 541 11.75 3.93 -5.48
C ALA A 541 12.22 5.37 -5.24
N THR A 542 11.29 6.31 -5.03
CA THR A 542 11.61 7.69 -4.64
C THR A 542 12.26 7.77 -3.26
N ALA A 543 11.78 7.03 -2.26
CA ALA A 543 12.46 6.90 -0.97
C ALA A 543 13.90 6.38 -1.15
N PHE A 544 14.05 5.38 -2.04
CA PHE A 544 15.34 4.80 -2.36
C PHE A 544 16.31 5.84 -2.90
N LEU A 545 15.87 6.63 -3.89
CA LEU A 545 16.67 7.71 -4.44
C LEU A 545 16.98 8.77 -3.39
N THR A 546 15.95 9.20 -2.65
CA THR A 546 16.05 10.32 -1.69
C THR A 546 17.09 9.99 -0.62
N GLY A 547 16.93 8.88 0.09
CA GLY A 547 17.89 8.49 1.14
C GLY A 547 19.28 8.16 0.59
N GLY A 548 19.35 7.39 -0.49
CA GLY A 548 20.61 6.99 -1.09
C GLY A 548 21.41 8.17 -1.67
N LEU A 549 20.74 9.11 -2.32
CA LEU A 549 21.37 10.29 -2.91
C LEU A 549 21.74 11.32 -1.85
N ALA A 550 20.95 11.50 -0.79
CA ALA A 550 21.34 12.34 0.35
C ALA A 550 22.69 11.89 0.92
N ARG A 551 22.84 10.57 1.09
CA ARG A 551 24.10 9.98 1.55
C ARG A 551 25.23 10.19 0.56
N LEU A 552 24.98 9.92 -0.72
CA LEU A 552 25.98 10.10 -1.76
C LEU A 552 26.48 11.55 -1.87
N LEU A 553 25.58 12.53 -1.82
CA LEU A 553 25.91 13.95 -1.94
C LEU A 553 26.65 14.50 -0.72
N SER A 554 26.39 13.96 0.47
CA SER A 554 27.14 14.29 1.69
C SER A 554 28.60 13.84 1.60
N GLU A 555 28.84 12.69 0.98
CA GLU A 555 30.16 12.06 0.87
C GLU A 555 30.95 12.55 -0.36
N LEU A 556 30.25 12.85 -1.45
CA LEU A 556 30.79 13.31 -2.72
C LEU A 556 30.13 14.62 -3.17
N PRO A 557 30.41 15.74 -2.46
CA PRO A 557 29.86 17.03 -2.83
C PRO A 557 30.39 17.45 -4.22
N GLY A 558 29.49 17.81 -5.13
CA GLY A 558 29.82 18.21 -6.51
C GLY A 558 29.37 17.24 -7.60
N ILE A 559 28.69 16.14 -7.23
CA ILE A 559 27.86 15.39 -8.18
C ILE A 559 26.69 16.29 -8.56
N ASP A 560 26.41 16.43 -9.86
CA ASP A 560 25.20 17.06 -10.37
C ASP A 560 24.13 15.98 -10.61
N PRO A 561 23.07 15.91 -9.78
CA PRO A 561 22.01 14.92 -9.92
C PRO A 561 21.28 14.94 -11.27
N TYR A 562 21.36 16.05 -11.99
CA TYR A 562 20.64 16.31 -13.23
C TYR A 562 21.55 16.23 -14.47
N ALA A 563 22.86 15.96 -14.33
CA ALA A 563 23.85 15.98 -15.42
C ALA A 563 23.67 14.90 -16.52
N GLY A 564 22.68 14.01 -16.38
CA GLY A 564 22.17 13.16 -17.45
C GLY A 564 22.45 11.67 -17.29
N GLY A 565 21.55 10.84 -17.84
CA GLY A 565 21.51 9.40 -17.64
C GLY A 565 20.62 9.02 -16.45
N ALA A 566 19.91 7.89 -16.57
CA ALA A 566 19.00 7.47 -15.52
C ALA A 566 19.75 7.02 -14.28
N TRP A 567 19.30 7.42 -13.09
CA TRP A 567 19.78 6.89 -11.81
C TRP A 567 19.34 5.43 -11.66
N VAL A 568 20.29 4.57 -11.29
CA VAL A 568 20.08 3.13 -11.13
C VAL A 568 20.88 2.61 -9.94
N THR A 569 20.46 1.46 -9.40
CA THR A 569 21.32 0.68 -8.50
C THR A 569 22.14 -0.30 -9.33
N ARG A 570 23.44 -0.42 -9.01
CA ARG A 570 24.37 -1.32 -9.72
C ARG A 570 25.33 -2.00 -8.77
N TRP A 571 25.66 -3.25 -9.06
CA TRP A 571 26.74 -3.95 -8.37
C TRP A 571 28.09 -3.45 -8.88
N SER A 572 28.88 -2.84 -8.00
CA SER A 572 30.23 -2.38 -8.34
C SER A 572 31.25 -3.46 -7.98
N ALA A 573 31.79 -4.14 -9.00
CA ALA A 573 32.82 -5.16 -8.79
C ALA A 573 34.11 -4.59 -8.17
N ALA A 574 34.40 -3.30 -8.40
CA ALA A 574 35.57 -2.64 -7.84
C ALA A 574 35.46 -2.46 -6.31
N ASN A 575 34.24 -2.23 -5.82
CA ASN A 575 33.98 -1.94 -4.42
C ASN A 575 33.29 -3.09 -3.65
N ASP A 576 32.92 -4.17 -4.36
CA ASP A 576 32.26 -5.37 -3.81
C ASP A 576 30.96 -5.04 -3.05
N CYS A 577 30.17 -4.12 -3.60
CA CYS A 577 28.94 -3.60 -2.99
C CYS A 577 27.97 -3.05 -4.05
N MET A 578 26.72 -2.85 -3.66
CA MET A 578 25.77 -2.08 -4.46
C MET A 578 26.02 -0.57 -4.32
N VAL A 579 26.03 0.13 -5.46
CA VAL A 579 26.22 1.58 -5.55
C VAL A 579 25.10 2.23 -6.35
N LEU A 580 24.90 3.54 -6.15
CA LEU A 580 24.15 4.35 -7.09
C LEU A 580 25.02 4.66 -8.31
N ALA A 581 24.41 4.61 -9.49
CA ALA A 581 25.05 4.96 -10.74
C ALA A 581 24.13 5.87 -11.55
N GLN A 582 24.73 6.77 -12.32
CA GLN A 582 24.02 7.63 -13.26
C GLN A 582 24.35 7.15 -14.68
N GLY A 583 23.39 6.47 -15.31
CA GLY A 583 23.60 5.75 -16.56
C GLY A 583 24.69 4.67 -16.44
N ALA A 584 25.80 4.85 -17.16
CA ALA A 584 26.94 3.92 -17.12
C ALA A 584 27.97 4.27 -16.05
N GLN A 585 27.89 5.45 -15.43
CA GLN A 585 28.87 5.94 -14.47
C GLN A 585 28.52 5.46 -13.06
N GLU A 586 29.30 4.51 -12.55
CA GLU A 586 29.25 4.10 -11.14
C GLU A 586 29.84 5.19 -10.24
N HIS A 587 29.13 5.54 -9.18
CA HIS A 587 29.73 6.34 -8.12
C HIS A 587 30.50 5.41 -7.16
N PRO A 588 31.71 5.79 -6.74
CA PRO A 588 32.59 4.90 -5.97
C PRO A 588 32.15 4.69 -4.52
N TYR A 589 31.04 5.30 -4.10
CA TYR A 589 30.55 5.23 -2.73
C TYR A 589 29.69 3.98 -2.51
N CYS A 590 30.18 3.07 -1.65
CA CYS A 590 29.37 1.98 -1.13
C CYS A 590 28.45 2.46 -0.03
N ASN A 591 27.15 2.33 -0.24
CA ASN A 591 26.17 2.45 0.84
C ASN A 591 25.76 1.02 1.28
N PRO A 592 26.29 0.49 2.40
CA PRO A 592 25.94 -0.86 2.84
C PRO A 592 24.44 -1.03 3.12
N GLU A 593 23.71 0.06 3.35
CA GLU A 593 22.26 0.02 3.58
C GLU A 593 21.49 -0.25 2.28
N ILE A 594 22.03 0.09 1.10
CA ILE A 594 21.46 -0.32 -0.20
C ILE A 594 21.43 -1.85 -0.28
N ASP A 595 22.55 -2.50 0.07
CA ASP A 595 22.65 -3.95 0.11
C ASP A 595 21.73 -4.56 1.16
N ALA A 596 21.59 -3.94 2.34
CA ALA A 596 20.70 -4.40 3.40
C ALA A 596 19.23 -4.33 2.97
N VAL A 597 18.78 -3.20 2.42
CA VAL A 597 17.41 -2.98 1.92
C VAL A 597 17.09 -3.98 0.80
N LEU A 598 18.00 -4.15 -0.17
CA LEU A 598 17.81 -5.08 -1.29
C LEU A 598 17.75 -6.55 -0.85
N ARG A 599 18.44 -6.92 0.24
CA ARG A 599 18.39 -8.26 0.82
C ARG A 599 17.20 -8.46 1.77
N GLY A 600 16.29 -7.48 1.88
CA GLY A 600 15.12 -7.53 2.74
C GLY A 600 15.42 -7.32 4.23
N VAL A 601 16.56 -6.69 4.55
CA VAL A 601 17.04 -6.42 5.91
C VAL A 601 16.89 -4.94 6.23
N VAL A 602 15.69 -4.38 6.12
CA VAL A 602 15.40 -3.12 6.80
C VAL A 602 15.08 -3.46 8.25
N GLN A 603 15.90 -2.98 9.20
CA GLN A 603 15.74 -3.15 10.66
C GLN A 603 15.97 -4.55 11.27
N GLY A 604 16.67 -5.45 10.57
CA GLY A 604 17.40 -6.56 11.21
C GLY A 604 16.59 -7.76 11.72
N VAL A 605 16.04 -8.57 10.82
CA VAL A 605 15.95 -10.05 10.92
C VAL A 605 15.92 -10.61 9.49
N GLN A 606 16.73 -11.64 9.19
CA GLN A 606 16.71 -12.38 7.92
C GLN A 606 15.68 -13.52 7.94
N SER A 607 15.23 -13.93 6.74
CA SER A 607 14.31 -15.03 6.36
C SER A 607 12.82 -14.76 6.59
N GLY A 608 12.06 -14.60 5.51
CA GLY A 608 10.60 -14.49 5.55
C GLY A 608 9.96 -14.06 4.23
N CYS A 609 10.53 -13.11 3.49
CA CYS A 609 9.91 -12.67 2.23
C CYS A 609 10.14 -13.62 1.05
N TRP A 610 11.26 -14.33 1.07
CA TRP A 610 11.69 -15.20 -0.02
C TRP A 610 11.99 -16.60 0.51
N ASP A 611 11.10 -17.14 1.35
CA ASP A 611 11.25 -18.52 1.80
C ASP A 611 11.12 -19.45 0.58
N GLU A 612 12.12 -20.32 0.41
CA GLU A 612 12.11 -21.40 -0.57
C GLU A 612 10.86 -22.26 -0.34
N ALA A 613 9.95 -22.29 -1.32
CA ALA A 613 8.70 -23.04 -1.25
C ALA A 613 8.95 -24.54 -1.00
N ASP A 614 8.13 -25.14 -0.13
CA ASP A 614 7.96 -26.58 0.04
C ASP A 614 7.49 -27.22 -1.30
N PRO A 615 7.86 -28.48 -1.64
CA PRO A 615 7.60 -29.07 -2.96
C PRO A 615 6.10 -29.27 -3.23
N ALA A 616 5.64 -28.83 -4.41
CA ALA A 616 4.26 -28.37 -4.62
C ALA A 616 3.41 -29.12 -5.66
N LEU A 617 2.17 -28.61 -5.83
CA LEU A 617 1.07 -29.16 -6.61
C LEU A 617 0.91 -28.37 -7.93
N VAL A 618 0.92 -29.05 -9.08
CA VAL A 618 0.52 -28.45 -10.36
C VAL A 618 -0.97 -28.63 -10.55
N VAL A 619 -1.68 -27.55 -10.88
CA VAL A 619 -3.12 -27.58 -11.12
C VAL A 619 -3.45 -27.30 -12.58
N VAL A 620 -4.31 -28.15 -13.15
CA VAL A 620 -4.88 -27.96 -14.48
C VAL A 620 -6.25 -27.32 -14.32
N ALA A 621 -6.46 -26.11 -14.86
CA ALA A 621 -7.80 -25.56 -14.95
C ALA A 621 -8.68 -26.50 -15.77
N PRO A 622 -9.96 -26.72 -15.39
CA PRO A 622 -10.82 -27.62 -16.13
C PRO A 622 -10.86 -27.22 -17.62
N PRO A 623 -10.74 -28.18 -18.56
CA PRO A 623 -10.73 -27.87 -19.98
C PRO A 623 -12.03 -27.19 -20.37
N VAL A 624 -11.92 -25.98 -20.94
CA VAL A 624 -13.05 -25.31 -21.58
C VAL A 624 -13.33 -26.06 -22.87
N ALA A 625 -14.32 -26.95 -22.85
CA ALA A 625 -14.77 -27.63 -24.06
C ALA A 625 -15.49 -26.62 -24.98
N GLY A 626 -14.74 -25.93 -25.85
CA GLY A 626 -15.30 -24.96 -26.78
C GLY A 626 -14.24 -24.09 -27.47
N PRO A 627 -14.62 -23.30 -28.48
CA PRO A 627 -13.74 -22.28 -29.06
C PRO A 627 -13.27 -21.30 -27.97
N VAL A 628 -12.14 -20.65 -28.23
CA VAL A 628 -11.50 -19.59 -27.42
C VAL A 628 -12.51 -18.85 -26.53
N PRO A 629 -12.28 -18.76 -25.20
CA PRO A 629 -13.20 -18.06 -24.31
C PRO A 629 -13.44 -16.64 -24.81
N GLU A 630 -14.70 -16.22 -24.96
CA GLU A 630 -14.98 -14.84 -25.31
C GLU A 630 -14.52 -13.92 -24.15
N PRO A 631 -13.90 -12.76 -24.45
CA PRO A 631 -13.54 -11.80 -23.43
C PRO A 631 -14.81 -11.37 -22.70
N ARG A 632 -14.93 -11.71 -21.41
CA ARG A 632 -16.18 -11.49 -20.67
C ARG A 632 -16.45 -10.03 -20.35
N VAL A 633 -15.44 -9.17 -20.46
CA VAL A 633 -15.55 -7.75 -20.09
C VAL A 633 -14.88 -6.87 -21.15
N ALA A 634 -15.60 -6.61 -22.26
CA ALA A 634 -15.23 -5.52 -23.15
C ALA A 634 -15.38 -4.19 -22.37
N GLY A 635 -14.28 -3.48 -22.15
CA GLY A 635 -14.28 -2.23 -21.38
C GLY A 635 -13.85 -2.35 -19.92
N LEU A 636 -13.30 -3.48 -19.45
CA LEU A 636 -12.69 -3.54 -18.11
C LEU A 636 -11.52 -2.55 -17.97
N VAL A 637 -10.75 -2.31 -19.05
CA VAL A 637 -9.73 -1.25 -19.08
C VAL A 637 -10.35 0.12 -18.84
N GLN A 638 -11.50 0.41 -19.47
CA GLN A 638 -12.23 1.66 -19.26
C GLN A 638 -12.77 1.72 -17.82
N TRP A 639 -13.31 0.62 -17.30
CA TRP A 639 -13.83 0.53 -15.94
C TRP A 639 -12.73 0.68 -14.87
N VAL A 640 -11.58 0.03 -15.04
CA VAL A 640 -10.40 0.19 -14.16
C VAL A 640 -9.82 1.60 -14.28
N ALA A 641 -9.72 2.15 -15.50
CA ALA A 641 -9.25 3.52 -15.73
C ALA A 641 -10.21 4.58 -15.15
N ASP A 642 -11.53 4.36 -15.22
CA ASP A 642 -12.55 5.25 -14.67
C ASP A 642 -12.63 5.18 -13.13
N GLN A 643 -12.10 4.13 -12.50
CA GLN A 643 -12.13 3.90 -11.05
C GLN A 643 -10.98 4.56 -10.27
N LEU A 644 -10.06 5.32 -10.91
CA LEU A 644 -8.87 5.93 -10.28
C LEU A 644 -8.01 4.93 -9.45
N THR A 645 -8.23 3.63 -9.62
CA THR A 645 -7.45 2.60 -8.94
C THR A 645 -6.11 2.48 -9.66
N ALA A 646 -5.04 2.22 -8.90
CA ALA A 646 -3.71 1.96 -9.45
C ALA A 646 -3.83 1.04 -10.66
N ALA A 647 -3.21 1.44 -11.78
CA ALA A 647 -3.28 0.61 -12.96
C ALA A 647 -2.66 -0.74 -12.60
N PRO A 648 -3.31 -1.84 -13.00
CA PRO A 648 -2.91 -3.18 -12.62
C PRO A 648 -1.45 -3.50 -13.00
N GLU A 649 -0.67 -3.88 -12.00
CA GLU A 649 0.69 -4.42 -12.11
C GLU A 649 0.84 -5.69 -12.98
N GLU A 650 2.03 -5.92 -13.55
CA GLU A 650 2.41 -7.19 -14.18
C GLU A 650 2.89 -8.20 -13.12
N ASP A 651 2.06 -9.19 -12.76
CA ASP A 651 2.47 -10.35 -11.94
C ASP A 651 3.28 -11.40 -12.75
N PRO A 652 4.02 -12.31 -12.09
CA PRO A 652 5.36 -12.69 -12.47
C PRO A 652 5.33 -13.59 -13.72
N CYS A 653 5.93 -13.09 -14.79
CA CYS A 653 6.43 -13.84 -15.95
C CYS A 653 5.55 -14.99 -16.47
N ILE A 654 4.69 -14.66 -17.45
CA ILE A 654 3.97 -15.65 -18.25
C ILE A 654 4.37 -15.50 -19.72
N PRO A 655 5.14 -16.45 -20.30
CA PRO A 655 5.99 -17.49 -19.68
C PRO A 655 7.45 -17.02 -19.42
N CYS A 656 8.07 -17.55 -18.35
CA CYS A 656 9.51 -17.43 -18.07
C CYS A 656 10.38 -18.25 -19.05
N SER A 657 10.50 -17.84 -20.31
CA SER A 657 11.60 -18.33 -21.13
C SER A 657 12.26 -17.16 -21.85
N ASP A 658 13.49 -16.85 -21.47
CA ASP A 658 14.40 -15.95 -22.20
C ASP A 658 14.76 -16.48 -23.61
N ASP A 659 14.23 -17.64 -23.99
CA ASP A 659 14.34 -18.16 -25.34
C ASP A 659 13.21 -17.59 -26.21
N ASP A 660 13.57 -16.69 -27.13
CA ASP A 660 12.78 -16.14 -28.26
C ASP A 660 12.14 -17.21 -29.19
N ALA A 661 12.20 -18.49 -28.82
CA ALA A 661 11.53 -19.59 -29.47
C ALA A 661 10.46 -20.14 -28.54
N TYR A 662 9.26 -19.53 -28.56
CA TYR A 662 8.07 -20.23 -28.12
C TYR A 662 8.04 -21.57 -28.89
N PRO A 663 8.16 -22.73 -28.22
CA PRO A 663 7.81 -23.99 -28.88
C PRO A 663 6.39 -23.81 -29.41
N PRO A 664 6.02 -24.40 -30.56
CA PRO A 664 4.66 -24.30 -31.09
C PRO A 664 3.71 -24.67 -29.94
N LEU A 665 3.04 -23.65 -29.41
CA LEU A 665 2.29 -23.80 -28.17
C LEU A 665 1.28 -24.91 -28.45
N ALA A 666 1.30 -25.95 -27.63
CA ALA A 666 0.09 -26.74 -27.44
C ALA A 666 -1.05 -25.74 -27.16
N ASP A 667 -2.29 -26.08 -27.49
CA ASP A 667 -3.43 -25.16 -27.32
C ASP A 667 -3.49 -24.55 -25.89
N ASP A 668 -2.88 -25.21 -24.91
CA ASP A 668 -2.82 -24.84 -23.51
C ASP A 668 -1.62 -23.91 -23.19
N LEU A 669 -1.89 -22.89 -22.38
CA LEU A 669 -0.88 -22.00 -21.82
C LEU A 669 -0.51 -22.46 -20.40
N PHE A 670 0.77 -22.73 -20.14
CA PHE A 670 1.24 -23.05 -18.79
C PHE A 670 1.81 -21.79 -18.11
N LEU A 671 1.28 -21.48 -16.93
CA LEU A 671 1.76 -20.42 -16.06
C LEU A 671 2.62 -21.04 -14.97
N ASN A 672 3.87 -20.60 -14.84
CA ASN A 672 4.74 -21.05 -13.76
C ASN A 672 4.46 -20.21 -12.50
N LEU A 673 3.95 -20.84 -11.46
CA LEU A 673 3.56 -20.22 -10.20
C LEU A 673 4.47 -20.63 -9.03
N THR A 674 5.60 -21.31 -9.30
CA THR A 674 6.58 -21.73 -8.27
C THR A 674 7.12 -20.58 -7.39
N ARG A 675 6.97 -19.33 -7.85
CA ARG A 675 7.35 -18.13 -7.12
C ARG A 675 6.16 -17.33 -6.58
N SER A 676 4.96 -17.91 -6.61
CA SER A 676 3.76 -17.28 -6.09
C SER A 676 3.77 -17.24 -4.55
N MET A 677 3.36 -16.12 -3.97
CA MET A 677 3.27 -15.95 -2.52
C MET A 677 1.83 -16.15 -2.04
N PRO A 678 1.59 -16.54 -0.77
CA PRO A 678 0.24 -16.50 -0.22
C PRO A 678 -0.29 -15.06 -0.10
N LEU A 679 -1.58 -14.86 -0.38
CA LEU A 679 -2.36 -13.70 0.02
C LEU A 679 -2.46 -13.62 1.55
N SER A 680 -2.65 -12.42 2.07
CA SER A 680 -2.96 -12.17 3.48
C SER A 680 -4.19 -12.93 3.96
N GLU A 681 -4.21 -13.36 5.22
CA GLU A 681 -5.34 -14.12 5.82
C GLU A 681 -6.65 -13.32 5.85
N SER A 682 -6.59 -11.99 5.76
CA SER A 682 -7.75 -11.09 5.72
C SER A 682 -8.30 -10.89 4.30
N ILE A 683 -7.69 -11.47 3.27
CA ILE A 683 -7.98 -11.17 1.87
C ILE A 683 -8.33 -12.47 1.13
N TYR A 684 -9.49 -12.45 0.49
CA TYR A 684 -10.03 -13.62 -0.20
C TYR A 684 -10.01 -13.40 -1.71
N LEU A 685 -9.47 -14.36 -2.45
CA LEU A 685 -9.54 -14.36 -3.91
C LEU A 685 -10.94 -14.82 -4.36
N ASP A 686 -11.72 -13.90 -4.93
CA ASP A 686 -13.07 -14.18 -5.45
C ASP A 686 -13.02 -14.73 -6.88
N ALA A 687 -12.16 -14.16 -7.73
CA ALA A 687 -11.95 -14.65 -9.09
C ALA A 687 -10.55 -14.31 -9.62
N LEU A 688 -10.12 -15.11 -10.59
CA LEU A 688 -8.91 -14.91 -11.35
C LEU A 688 -9.26 -14.60 -12.81
N PHE A 689 -8.56 -13.65 -13.41
CA PHE A 689 -8.68 -13.26 -14.80
C PHE A 689 -7.29 -13.29 -15.43
N PHE A 690 -7.23 -13.76 -16.66
CA PHE A 690 -6.08 -13.71 -17.52
C PHE A 690 -6.26 -12.58 -18.51
N ARG A 691 -5.28 -11.71 -18.63
CA ARG A 691 -5.26 -10.60 -19.57
C ARG A 691 -4.39 -10.98 -20.76
N ALA A 692 -4.92 -10.80 -21.96
CA ALA A 692 -4.13 -10.79 -23.20
C ALA A 692 -4.40 -9.47 -23.93
N GLY A 693 -3.40 -8.58 -23.93
CA GLY A 693 -3.54 -7.24 -24.49
C GLY A 693 -4.56 -6.37 -23.74
N ALA A 694 -5.67 -6.02 -24.39
CA ALA A 694 -6.77 -5.23 -23.79
C ALA A 694 -7.96 -6.10 -23.34
N SER A 695 -7.86 -7.41 -23.57
CA SER A 695 -8.93 -8.37 -23.32
C SER A 695 -8.69 -9.12 -22.01
N PHE A 696 -9.77 -9.33 -21.27
CA PHE A 696 -9.79 -10.05 -20.00
C PHE A 696 -10.63 -11.30 -20.11
N TYR A 697 -10.04 -12.42 -19.71
CA TYR A 697 -10.58 -13.75 -19.80
C TYR A 697 -10.66 -14.31 -18.39
N ARG A 698 -11.86 -14.60 -17.89
CA ARG A 698 -11.98 -15.23 -16.58
C ARG A 698 -11.33 -16.61 -16.61
N VAL A 699 -10.49 -16.89 -15.62
CA VAL A 699 -9.94 -18.22 -15.38
C VAL A 699 -10.88 -18.95 -14.43
N ASP A 700 -11.57 -19.96 -14.94
CA ASP A 700 -12.55 -20.73 -14.17
C ASP A 700 -11.86 -21.74 -13.25
N LEU A 701 -11.46 -21.28 -12.07
CA LEU A 701 -10.94 -22.10 -10.98
C LEU A 701 -12.07 -22.53 -10.03
N THR A 702 -12.02 -23.76 -9.52
CA THR A 702 -12.90 -24.20 -8.43
C THR A 702 -12.56 -23.43 -7.14
N PRO A 703 -13.49 -23.32 -6.17
CA PRO A 703 -13.21 -22.65 -4.89
C PRO A 703 -11.96 -23.20 -4.16
N GLN A 704 -11.72 -24.51 -4.24
CA GLN A 704 -10.52 -25.13 -3.67
C GLN A 704 -9.24 -24.72 -4.41
N GLN A 705 -9.30 -24.56 -5.74
CA GLN A 705 -8.18 -24.10 -6.54
C GLN A 705 -7.90 -22.62 -6.30
N LEU A 706 -8.93 -21.78 -6.16
CA LEU A 706 -8.78 -20.37 -5.75
C LEU A 706 -8.16 -20.25 -4.36
N ASP A 707 -8.60 -21.05 -3.37
CA ASP A 707 -7.98 -21.09 -2.04
C ASP A 707 -6.52 -21.60 -2.09
N SER A 708 -6.22 -22.59 -2.92
CA SER A 708 -4.85 -23.08 -3.11
C SER A 708 -3.95 -22.02 -3.76
N PHE A 709 -4.48 -21.32 -4.77
CA PHE A 709 -3.82 -20.20 -5.44
C PHE A 709 -3.58 -19.05 -4.45
N ALA A 710 -4.61 -18.68 -3.69
CA ALA A 710 -4.57 -17.65 -2.66
C ALA A 710 -3.57 -17.99 -1.54
N ARG A 711 -3.30 -19.27 -1.27
CA ARG A 711 -2.31 -19.69 -0.26
C ARG A 711 -0.91 -19.92 -0.84
N GLY A 712 -0.65 -19.55 -2.10
CA GLY A 712 0.66 -19.77 -2.74
C GLY A 712 1.05 -21.25 -2.84
N LYS A 713 0.08 -22.16 -2.94
CA LYS A 713 0.33 -23.62 -2.93
C LYS A 713 0.44 -24.23 -4.33
N LEU A 714 0.51 -23.42 -5.37
CA LEU A 714 0.49 -23.87 -6.76
C LEU A 714 1.85 -23.63 -7.41
N ASP A 715 2.44 -24.68 -7.98
CA ASP A 715 3.66 -24.55 -8.80
C ASP A 715 3.37 -24.11 -10.23
N GLY A 716 2.14 -24.33 -10.67
CA GLY A 716 1.75 -23.91 -11.99
C GLY A 716 0.26 -24.07 -12.24
N LEU A 717 -0.19 -23.29 -13.21
CA LEU A 717 -1.56 -23.23 -13.66
C LEU A 717 -1.58 -23.46 -15.17
N VAL A 718 -2.16 -24.58 -15.60
CA VAL A 718 -2.42 -24.82 -17.02
C VAL A 718 -3.75 -24.17 -17.38
N LEU A 719 -3.76 -23.32 -18.40
CA LEU A 719 -4.91 -22.64 -18.98
C LEU A 719 -5.23 -23.22 -20.37
N PRO A 720 -6.19 -24.16 -20.48
CA PRO A 720 -6.44 -24.84 -21.74
C PRO A 720 -7.04 -23.92 -22.82
N GLY A 721 -6.46 -23.92 -24.02
CA GLY A 721 -6.89 -23.07 -25.15
C GLY A 721 -6.37 -21.61 -25.13
N PHE A 722 -5.72 -21.17 -24.05
CA PHE A 722 -5.28 -19.78 -23.87
C PHE A 722 -4.03 -19.39 -24.66
N ALA A 723 -3.27 -20.36 -25.19
CA ALA A 723 -2.14 -20.05 -26.07
C ALA A 723 -2.58 -19.26 -27.31
N SER A 724 -3.79 -19.51 -27.80
CA SER A 724 -4.34 -18.90 -29.01
C SER A 724 -4.79 -17.44 -28.85
N VAL A 725 -4.95 -16.93 -27.62
CA VAL A 725 -5.31 -15.52 -27.36
C VAL A 725 -4.11 -14.62 -27.16
N LEU A 726 -2.89 -15.17 -27.13
CA LEU A 726 -1.68 -14.39 -26.99
C LEU A 726 -1.43 -13.57 -28.26
N GLU A 727 -1.34 -12.25 -28.09
CA GLU A 727 -0.95 -11.33 -29.16
C GLU A 727 0.58 -11.19 -29.19
N SER A 728 1.18 -11.32 -30.37
CA SER A 728 2.62 -11.11 -30.54
C SER A 728 3.05 -9.72 -30.04
N GLY A 729 4.06 -9.68 -29.17
CA GLY A 729 4.59 -8.43 -28.61
C GLY A 729 3.76 -7.82 -27.48
N ARG A 730 2.78 -8.56 -26.94
CA ARG A 730 2.06 -8.17 -25.71
C ARG A 730 2.31 -9.17 -24.61
N HIS A 731 2.59 -8.68 -23.41
CA HIS A 731 2.76 -9.51 -22.22
C HIS A 731 1.38 -9.88 -21.66
N PRO A 732 1.08 -11.18 -21.50
CA PRO A 732 -0.10 -11.58 -20.74
C PRO A 732 0.14 -11.38 -19.24
N SER A 733 -0.94 -11.21 -18.47
CA SER A 733 -0.85 -11.10 -17.01
C SER A 733 -2.07 -11.69 -16.31
N LEU A 734 -1.94 -11.97 -15.01
CA LEU A 734 -3.05 -12.39 -14.16
C LEU A 734 -3.64 -11.20 -13.39
N PHE A 735 -4.94 -11.32 -13.09
CA PHE A 735 -5.75 -10.32 -12.44
C PHE A 735 -6.64 -10.99 -11.40
N TYR A 736 -6.60 -10.47 -10.20
CA TYR A 736 -7.27 -10.94 -9.02
C TYR A 736 -8.44 -10.01 -8.73
N LEU A 737 -9.63 -10.58 -8.65
CA LEU A 737 -10.75 -9.94 -7.99
C LEU A 737 -10.74 -10.40 -6.55
N LEU A 738 -10.50 -9.47 -5.63
CA LEU A 738 -10.24 -9.75 -4.23
C LEU A 738 -11.34 -9.14 -3.37
N LYS A 739 -11.51 -9.69 -2.18
CA LYS A 739 -12.46 -9.19 -1.20
C LYS A 739 -11.94 -9.25 0.22
N MET A 740 -12.28 -8.24 1.00
CA MET A 740 -11.98 -8.18 2.44
C MET A 740 -13.00 -8.94 3.29
N ASP A 741 -14.26 -9.00 2.83
CA ASP A 741 -15.31 -9.82 3.44
C ASP A 741 -15.55 -11.09 2.59
N PRO A 742 -15.37 -12.31 3.14
CA PRO A 742 -15.59 -13.54 2.39
C PRO A 742 -17.04 -13.72 1.89
N THR A 743 -17.99 -13.00 2.50
CA THR A 743 -19.41 -13.01 2.15
C THR A 743 -19.79 -11.98 1.07
N ALA A 744 -18.89 -11.04 0.73
CA ALA A 744 -19.12 -10.10 -0.35
C ALA A 744 -19.18 -10.81 -1.72
N GLY A 745 -20.11 -10.38 -2.57
CA GLY A 745 -20.21 -10.81 -3.96
C GLY A 745 -19.62 -9.75 -4.88
N CYS A 746 -18.48 -10.02 -5.52
CA CYS A 746 -17.79 -9.02 -6.35
C CYS A 746 -18.08 -9.15 -7.85
N LEU A 747 -18.62 -10.29 -8.28
CA LEU A 747 -18.82 -10.62 -9.70
C LEU A 747 -20.17 -10.20 -10.29
N ASP A 748 -21.13 -9.80 -9.46
CA ASP A 748 -22.49 -9.45 -9.90
C ASP A 748 -22.66 -7.97 -10.25
N GLY A 749 -21.58 -7.19 -10.20
CA GLY A 749 -21.60 -5.75 -10.42
C GLY A 749 -22.20 -4.95 -9.27
N SER A 750 -22.49 -5.59 -8.13
CA SER A 750 -22.77 -4.87 -6.89
C SER A 750 -21.47 -4.24 -6.39
N GLN A 751 -21.42 -2.91 -6.39
CA GLN A 751 -20.29 -2.14 -5.91
C GLN A 751 -20.24 -2.27 -4.39
N SER A 752 -19.61 -3.33 -3.88
CA SER A 752 -19.19 -3.38 -2.48
C SER A 752 -17.84 -2.70 -2.35
N SER A 753 -17.70 -1.81 -1.35
CA SER A 753 -16.41 -1.27 -0.92
C SER A 753 -15.44 -2.36 -0.46
N ASP A 754 -15.95 -3.56 -0.18
CA ASP A 754 -15.16 -4.70 0.25
C ASP A 754 -14.49 -5.43 -0.92
N CYS A 755 -14.78 -5.06 -2.17
CA CYS A 755 -14.24 -5.68 -3.38
C CYS A 755 -13.23 -4.75 -4.05
N PHE A 756 -12.06 -5.26 -4.38
CA PHE A 756 -11.05 -4.52 -5.13
C PHE A 756 -10.36 -5.42 -6.13
N TRP A 757 -9.83 -4.81 -7.18
CA TRP A 757 -9.03 -5.50 -8.17
C TRP A 757 -7.58 -5.31 -7.82
N SER A 758 -6.84 -6.40 -7.94
CA SER A 758 -5.40 -6.32 -7.97
C SER A 758 -4.90 -7.14 -9.13
N SER A 759 -3.76 -6.78 -9.66
CA SER A 759 -2.92 -7.73 -10.40
C SER A 759 -1.59 -7.94 -9.68
N THR A 760 -1.49 -7.46 -8.44
CA THR A 760 -0.54 -7.98 -7.45
C THR A 760 -1.19 -9.12 -6.69
N TYR A 761 -0.39 -10.13 -6.35
CA TYR A 761 -0.62 -10.84 -5.10
C TYR A 761 -0.77 -9.79 -3.99
N VAL A 762 -1.93 -9.75 -3.33
CA VAL A 762 -2.16 -8.78 -2.27
C VAL A 762 -1.23 -9.11 -1.12
N LEU A 763 -0.19 -8.29 -1.01
CA LEU A 763 0.72 -8.29 0.10
C LEU A 763 -0.03 -7.73 1.34
N PRO A 764 0.24 -8.28 2.53
CA PRO A 764 -0.53 -8.08 3.75
C PRO A 764 -0.64 -6.66 4.27
#